data_AF-A0A4Y2VQ47-F1
#
_entry.id   AF-A0A4Y2VQ47-F1
#
_cell.length_a   1.000
_cell.length_b   1.000
_cell.length_c   1.000
_cell.angle_alpha   90.00
_cell.angle_beta   90.00
_cell.angle_gamma   90.00
#
_symmetry.space_group_name_H-M   'P 1'
#
loop_
_entity.id
_entity.type
_entity.pdbx_description
1 polymer ?
#
loop_
_entity_poly.entity_id
_entity_poly.type
_entity_poly.pdbx_seq_one_letter_code
_entity_poly.pdbx_strand_id
1 'polypeptide(L)'
;MVVPKISSVTPSCNLDISKLSLPKHIKLADPSFHKPAKISMLLGAQVFFKIIKADQIKINDSITLQNSVFNYIVTGGLPTADDKLHCFLLSEQEGLENLISKFWQLESLEDESLNLNSQTKLCEDHFVNNHRRDQTGHYIVQMAFLKEPSCLGESKQTAIRRLNSLWRKLEANPNLQQLYRNFIHEYLDMGHMEQVFEVSEPTVAYYMPHHGVLRPDSKSTPLRTVFDASCATTTGESLNSILANGGVIQDELFAILLRFRKNRIGLISDIKKMFRMIFIDESQRDLLRIVWKESIADPIKTYKMNRVVYGTTCAPYLAQRVLKQLVMDDGHNYPLAASAVSSDMYMDDLLTGAADIYSAKQLKEQLIALFRGGGMQLHKWSSNCKELLANSEVSDGDVSLTIPDETKALGLLWRPQKDSLAFSVSANVDTCESCKITKRSVLSTTARIFDPLGLISPVVTKAKLLMQELWRLKLDWNDSLPIQLESQWKRFVTFLSTINTLNIPRYIFLDYALKIELHGFADASEKAYGAAIYVRCLSNSGEISTNLLCSKSRIAPLKSVTIPRLELCAAVLLAKLAQKTITSMKISFHSTVLWTDSTIVLAWIQKDPSVLKPFVRNRVSAIQNLTEVSAWQHVPSKENPADIISRGIDPEKIQDCNLWWFGPSFLQDHSVVSPCICSDINDNELYQREFKKTPTDPVCLVVQGQEVLPIINNCSSFTRLQRVIGWCVRFVRNAKNSLQPSKGNLTSPELFKSLMCLVKNVQANCFAQEIQCLKSGQQLPNSSSLINLSPFLDEQDILRVGGRLKNSNLPIKRKHPILLPYNNHFSDLIINHFHVLYLHTGAEATLANIRTKFWLINGRNYVRKIIRKCIPCLKVDLKNRINVIYAYSFVLL
;
A
#
# COMPACT_ATOMS: atom_id res chain seq x y z
N MET A 1 -10.66 19.90 10.13
CA MET A 1 -9.40 19.18 9.87
C MET A 1 -8.54 19.29 11.13
N VAL A 2 -8.30 18.18 11.84
CA VAL A 2 -7.46 18.17 13.06
C VAL A 2 -6.09 17.65 12.64
N VAL A 3 -5.13 18.56 12.47
CA VAL A 3 -3.73 18.20 12.22
C VAL A 3 -3.07 17.98 13.59
N PRO A 4 -2.45 16.82 13.88
CA PRO A 4 -1.90 16.52 15.20
C PRO A 4 -0.69 17.41 15.60
N LYS A 5 -0.09 18.13 14.64
CA LYS A 5 1.03 19.05 14.85
C LYS A 5 0.94 20.18 13.84
N ILE A 6 0.83 21.41 14.32
CA ILE A 6 0.54 22.59 13.49
C ILE A 6 1.83 23.25 12.95
N SER A 7 2.89 23.36 13.76
CA SER A 7 4.22 23.80 13.34
C SER A 7 5.30 23.37 14.36
N SER A 8 6.57 23.65 14.06
CA SER A 8 7.70 23.54 15.00
C SER A 8 7.74 24.70 16.01
N VAL A 9 8.69 24.65 16.94
CA VAL A 9 8.96 25.72 17.92
C VAL A 9 9.30 27.02 17.18
N THR A 10 8.73 28.15 17.60
CA THR A 10 8.95 29.47 17.00
C THR A 10 9.36 30.47 18.09
N PRO A 11 10.40 31.30 17.88
CA PRO A 11 11.40 31.22 16.82
C PRO A 11 12.17 29.89 16.82
N SER A 12 12.77 29.52 15.69
CA SER A 12 13.53 28.26 15.54
C SER A 12 14.84 28.24 16.34
N CYS A 13 15.35 29.41 16.73
CA CYS A 13 16.51 29.61 17.59
C CYS A 13 16.27 30.81 18.53
N ASN A 14 17.11 30.96 19.57
CA ASN A 14 17.07 32.17 20.40
C ASN A 14 17.51 33.38 19.57
N LEU A 15 16.74 34.46 19.64
CA LEU A 15 17.06 35.72 18.99
C LEU A 15 17.83 36.62 19.97
N ASP A 16 18.94 37.20 19.51
CA ASP A 16 19.67 38.20 20.29
C ASP A 16 18.93 39.55 20.24
N ILE A 17 18.33 39.92 21.36
CA ILE A 17 17.57 41.17 21.53
C ILE A 17 18.37 42.28 22.22
N SER A 18 19.66 42.07 22.50
CA SER A 18 20.51 43.06 23.18
C SER A 18 20.59 44.41 22.45
N LYS A 19 20.40 44.41 21.13
CA LYS A 19 20.42 45.59 20.25
C LYS A 19 19.03 46.21 19.99
N LEU A 20 17.96 45.63 20.53
CA LEU A 20 16.59 46.11 20.36
C LEU A 20 16.20 47.06 21.51
N SER A 21 16.16 48.36 21.24
CA SER A 21 15.68 49.38 22.17
C SER A 21 14.14 49.42 22.21
N LEU A 22 13.52 48.48 22.92
CA LEU A 22 12.07 48.48 23.13
C LEU A 22 11.65 49.66 24.02
N PRO A 23 10.63 50.45 23.64
CA PRO A 23 10.16 51.56 24.48
C PRO A 23 9.60 51.06 25.82
N LYS A 24 10.13 51.56 26.94
CA LYS A 24 9.79 51.09 28.30
C LYS A 24 8.32 51.25 28.70
N HIS A 25 7.55 52.05 27.97
CA HIS A 25 6.13 52.30 28.21
C HIS A 25 5.19 51.36 27.44
N ILE A 26 5.72 50.44 26.63
CA ILE A 26 4.94 49.52 25.80
C ILE A 26 4.86 48.14 26.44
N LYS A 27 3.65 47.58 26.49
CA LYS A 27 3.41 46.21 26.90
C LYS A 27 3.34 45.30 25.67
N LEU A 28 4.19 44.28 25.62
CA LEU A 28 4.16 43.27 24.54
C LEU A 28 3.11 42.20 24.82
N ALA A 29 2.54 41.65 23.75
CA ALA A 29 1.66 40.49 23.81
C ALA A 29 2.41 39.23 24.26
N ASP A 30 3.66 39.07 23.80
CA ASP A 30 4.59 38.04 24.25
C ASP A 30 5.94 38.66 24.68
N PRO A 31 6.21 38.74 25.99
CA PRO A 31 7.50 39.19 26.50
C PRO A 31 8.68 38.24 26.19
N SER A 32 8.38 36.99 25.83
CA SER A 32 9.35 35.92 25.56
C SER A 32 9.53 35.59 24.08
N PHE A 33 9.10 36.46 23.16
CA PHE A 33 9.11 36.21 21.71
C PHE A 33 10.48 35.86 21.12
N HIS A 34 11.56 36.22 21.83
CA HIS A 34 12.94 35.94 21.45
C HIS A 34 13.40 34.52 21.81
N LYS A 35 12.58 33.74 22.54
CA LYS A 35 12.88 32.37 22.97
C LYS A 35 12.02 31.36 22.23
N PRO A 36 12.58 30.24 21.75
CA PRO A 36 11.81 29.17 21.11
C PRO A 36 10.68 28.66 22.02
N ALA A 37 9.42 28.87 21.61
CA ALA A 37 8.23 28.36 22.29
C ALA A 37 7.27 27.62 21.35
N LYS A 38 6.45 26.72 21.90
CA LYS A 38 5.40 26.03 21.14
C LYS A 38 4.22 26.97 20.91
N ILE A 39 3.61 26.90 19.72
CA ILE A 39 2.38 27.66 19.43
C ILE A 39 1.22 27.05 20.21
N SER A 40 0.55 27.88 21.01
CA SER A 40 -0.58 27.46 21.84
C SER A 40 -1.92 27.45 21.08
N MET A 41 -2.09 28.30 20.06
CA MET A 41 -3.35 28.43 19.32
C MET A 41 -3.11 29.06 17.94
N LEU A 42 -3.85 28.61 16.92
CA LEU A 42 -3.95 29.29 15.63
C LEU A 42 -5.26 30.06 15.52
N LEU A 43 -5.18 31.29 15.01
CA LEU A 43 -6.35 32.10 14.70
C LEU A 43 -6.54 32.16 13.19
N GLY A 44 -7.76 31.89 12.71
CA GLY A 44 -8.07 31.95 11.29
C GLY A 44 -8.06 33.39 10.76
N ALA A 45 -7.80 33.57 9.46
CA ALA A 45 -7.69 34.87 8.80
C ALA A 45 -8.92 35.78 9.01
N GLN A 46 -10.11 35.20 9.18
CA GLN A 46 -11.35 35.94 9.50
C GLN A 46 -11.32 36.69 10.85
N VAL A 47 -10.41 36.32 11.77
CA VAL A 47 -10.25 36.97 13.08
C VAL A 47 -9.14 38.04 13.03
N PHE A 48 -8.26 38.00 12.02
CA PHE A 48 -7.13 38.90 11.86
C PHE A 48 -7.55 40.38 11.92
N PHE A 49 -8.52 40.77 11.09
CA PHE A 49 -9.04 42.14 11.03
C PHE A 49 -9.80 42.58 12.30
N LYS A 50 -10.13 41.66 13.19
CA LYS A 50 -10.80 41.97 14.48
C LYS A 50 -9.79 42.18 15.62
N ILE A 51 -8.56 41.69 15.47
CA ILE A 51 -7.54 41.68 16.53
C ILE A 51 -6.54 42.82 16.34
N ILE A 52 -6.19 43.15 15.10
CA ILE A 52 -5.21 44.20 14.78
C ILE A 52 -5.85 45.59 14.95
N LYS A 53 -5.12 46.50 15.62
CA LYS A 53 -5.50 47.91 15.81
C LYS A 53 -4.68 48.80 14.89
N ALA A 54 -5.11 50.04 14.66
CA ALA A 54 -4.47 50.93 13.69
C ALA A 54 -3.04 51.39 14.06
N ASP A 55 -2.66 51.28 15.33
CA ASP A 55 -1.39 51.82 15.83
C ASP A 55 -0.20 50.89 15.56
N GLN A 56 0.89 51.48 15.06
CA GLN A 56 2.12 50.79 14.66
C GLN A 56 3.35 51.60 15.08
N ILE A 57 4.36 50.90 15.61
CA ILE A 57 5.62 51.52 16.03
C ILE A 57 6.75 50.78 15.34
N LYS A 58 7.43 51.46 14.41
CA LYS A 58 8.62 50.92 13.75
C LYS A 58 9.83 51.07 14.66
N ILE A 59 10.50 49.95 14.96
CA ILE A 59 11.74 49.96 15.76
C ILE A 59 12.95 50.10 14.84
N ASN A 60 12.94 49.40 13.70
CA ASN A 60 13.93 49.53 12.63
C ASN A 60 13.31 49.07 11.29
N ASP A 61 14.08 49.11 10.20
CA ASP A 61 13.59 48.72 8.85
C ASP A 61 13.11 47.27 8.76
N SER A 62 13.52 46.43 9.70
CA SER A 62 13.23 44.99 9.71
C SER A 62 12.18 44.56 10.74
N ILE A 63 11.84 45.40 11.73
CA ILE A 63 10.98 45.07 12.87
C ILE A 63 9.99 46.19 13.18
N THR A 64 8.72 45.82 13.23
CA THR A 64 7.59 46.69 13.55
C THR A 64 6.76 46.08 14.69
N LEU A 65 6.40 46.90 15.67
CA LEU A 65 5.42 46.57 16.68
C LEU A 65 4.02 46.94 16.18
N GLN A 66 3.15 45.96 16.09
CA GLN A 66 1.77 46.14 15.67
C GLN A 66 0.85 46.07 16.89
N ASN A 67 0.09 47.13 17.15
CA ASN A 67 -0.87 47.14 18.25
C ASN A 67 -2.02 46.16 17.96
N SER A 68 -2.46 45.45 18.99
CA SER A 68 -3.55 44.48 18.91
C SER A 68 -4.43 44.50 20.16
N VAL A 69 -5.51 43.73 20.15
CA VAL A 69 -6.35 43.48 21.35
C VAL A 69 -5.54 42.84 22.50
N PHE A 70 -4.43 42.16 22.19
CA PHE A 70 -3.56 41.49 23.17
C PHE A 70 -2.30 42.30 23.55
N ASN A 71 -2.30 43.61 23.28
CA ASN A 71 -1.14 44.51 23.30
C ASN A 71 -0.22 44.34 22.06
N TYR A 72 0.97 44.93 22.07
CA TYR A 72 1.80 45.03 20.88
C TYR A 72 2.44 43.70 20.49
N ILE A 73 2.26 43.29 19.24
CA ILE A 73 2.84 42.09 18.62
C ILE A 73 4.11 42.51 17.87
N VAL A 74 5.17 41.73 17.99
CA VAL A 74 6.42 41.96 17.26
C VAL A 74 6.32 41.29 15.89
N THR A 75 6.55 42.05 14.82
CA THR A 75 6.52 41.54 13.44
C THR A 75 7.80 41.95 12.72
N GLY A 76 8.38 41.05 11.92
CA GLY A 76 9.64 41.31 11.24
C GLY A 76 10.71 40.24 11.48
N GLY A 77 11.89 40.41 10.88
CA GLY A 77 13.01 39.47 10.98
C GLY A 77 14.27 40.15 11.52
N LEU A 78 14.96 39.51 12.47
CA LEU A 78 16.32 39.93 12.85
C LEU A 78 17.33 39.28 11.91
N PRO A 79 18.35 40.00 11.41
CA PRO A 79 19.44 39.38 10.69
C PRO A 79 20.19 38.45 11.64
N THR A 80 20.03 37.14 11.46
CA THR A 80 20.84 36.14 12.18
C THR A 80 22.23 36.09 11.54
N ALA A 81 23.30 36.11 12.34
CA ALA A 81 24.70 36.06 11.88
C ALA A 81 25.07 34.80 11.06
N ASP A 82 24.15 33.84 10.94
CA ASP A 82 24.20 32.75 9.98
C ASP A 82 23.27 33.06 8.80
N ASP A 83 23.77 33.78 7.79
CA ASP A 83 23.22 33.76 6.43
C ASP A 83 23.55 32.40 5.79
N LYS A 84 23.07 31.31 6.41
CA LYS A 84 22.87 30.08 5.66
C LYS A 84 21.64 30.32 4.83
N LEU A 85 21.86 30.76 3.58
CA LEU A 85 20.96 30.50 2.47
C LEU A 85 20.47 29.07 2.62
N HIS A 86 19.25 28.88 3.14
CA HIS A 86 18.51 27.67 2.92
C HIS A 86 18.13 27.69 1.44
N CYS A 87 19.11 27.41 0.59
CA CYS A 87 18.84 26.73 -0.65
C CYS A 87 18.10 25.46 -0.23
N PHE A 88 16.79 25.43 -0.48
CA PHE A 88 16.15 24.17 -0.82
C PHE A 88 16.83 23.73 -2.12
N LEU A 89 18.03 23.17 -1.99
CA LEU A 89 18.56 22.27 -2.97
C LEU A 89 17.59 21.10 -2.90
N LEU A 90 16.56 21.14 -3.75
CA LEU A 90 16.12 19.93 -4.41
C LEU A 90 17.36 19.47 -5.18
N SER A 91 18.27 18.77 -4.49
CA SER A 91 19.09 17.83 -5.22
C SER A 91 18.06 16.91 -5.85
N GLU A 92 17.94 16.96 -7.18
CA GLU A 92 17.39 15.87 -7.95
C GLU A 92 18.26 14.64 -7.67
N GLN A 93 18.06 14.02 -6.51
CA GLN A 93 18.19 12.59 -6.46
C GLN A 93 16.99 12.09 -7.26
N GLU A 94 17.20 11.25 -8.26
CA GLU A 94 16.18 10.38 -8.85
C GLU A 94 15.45 9.47 -7.81
N GLY A 95 15.50 9.76 -6.51
CA GLY A 95 16.19 8.85 -5.60
C GLY A 95 15.34 8.04 -4.62
N LEU A 96 14.02 8.20 -4.57
CA LEU A 96 13.20 7.33 -3.72
C LEU A 96 11.77 7.14 -4.21
N GLU A 97 11.05 8.22 -4.52
CA GLU A 97 9.64 8.12 -4.93
C GLU A 97 9.48 7.31 -6.22
N ASN A 98 10.34 7.55 -7.21
CA ASN A 98 10.39 6.77 -8.44
C ASN A 98 10.77 5.30 -8.19
N LEU A 99 11.71 5.04 -7.28
CA LEU A 99 12.09 3.67 -6.90
C LEU A 99 10.94 2.93 -6.23
N ILE A 100 10.22 3.60 -5.32
CA ILE A 100 9.05 3.05 -4.63
C ILE A 100 7.92 2.81 -5.62
N SER A 101 7.64 3.76 -6.51
CA SER A 101 6.61 3.62 -7.54
C SER A 101 6.88 2.40 -8.43
N LYS A 102 8.13 2.28 -8.94
CA LYS A 102 8.56 1.10 -9.71
C LYS A 102 8.43 -0.19 -8.90
N PHE A 103 8.85 -0.18 -7.64
CA PHE A 103 8.76 -1.35 -6.77
C PHE A 103 7.30 -1.84 -6.63
N TRP A 104 6.35 -0.94 -6.38
CA TRP A 104 4.94 -1.32 -6.26
C TRP A 104 4.30 -1.72 -7.60
N GLN A 105 4.69 -1.08 -8.70
CA GLN A 105 4.27 -1.48 -10.05
C GLN A 105 4.71 -2.90 -10.38
N LEU A 106 5.97 -3.25 -10.08
CA LEU A 106 6.50 -4.61 -10.27
C LEU A 106 5.75 -5.66 -9.44
N GLU A 107 5.15 -5.27 -8.31
CA GLU A 107 4.35 -6.19 -7.50
C GLU A 107 2.92 -6.36 -7.99
N SER A 108 2.35 -5.37 -8.67
CA SER A 108 0.98 -5.44 -9.17
C SER A 108 0.84 -6.55 -10.21
N LEU A 109 -0.27 -7.27 -10.15
CA LEU A 109 -0.71 -8.22 -11.19
C LEU A 109 -2.01 -7.73 -11.85
N GLU A 110 -2.44 -6.52 -11.53
CA GLU A 110 -3.67 -5.95 -12.05
C GLU A 110 -3.35 -5.15 -13.30
N ASP A 111 -4.04 -5.48 -14.40
CA ASP A 111 -4.02 -4.67 -15.61
C ASP A 111 -4.74 -3.34 -15.27
N GLU A 112 -3.98 -2.25 -15.11
CA GLU A 112 -4.54 -0.89 -14.92
C GLU A 112 -5.27 -0.35 -16.17
N SER A 113 -5.55 -1.22 -17.16
CA SER A 113 -6.12 -0.86 -18.46
C SER A 113 -7.57 -0.38 -18.42
N LEU A 114 -8.26 -0.44 -17.27
CA LEU A 114 -9.68 -0.12 -17.19
C LEU A 114 -10.01 1.39 -17.19
N ASN A 115 -9.04 2.30 -17.06
CA ASN A 115 -9.29 3.75 -17.00
C ASN A 115 -8.85 4.55 -18.25
N LEU A 116 -8.40 3.90 -19.34
CA LEU A 116 -7.74 4.58 -20.47
C LEU A 116 -8.53 4.66 -21.79
N ASN A 117 -9.71 4.05 -21.88
CA ASN A 117 -10.34 3.78 -23.19
C ASN A 117 -10.68 5.03 -24.04
N SER A 118 -10.99 6.19 -23.45
CA SER A 118 -11.35 7.39 -24.24
C SER A 118 -10.13 8.14 -24.79
N GLN A 119 -9.10 8.36 -23.98
CA GLN A 119 -7.87 9.03 -24.43
C GLN A 119 -7.02 8.15 -25.36
N THR A 120 -6.92 6.85 -25.07
CA THR A 120 -6.22 5.91 -25.96
C THR A 120 -6.89 5.84 -27.32
N LYS A 121 -8.22 5.81 -27.37
CA LYS A 121 -8.96 5.83 -28.63
C LYS A 121 -8.72 7.14 -29.40
N LEU A 122 -8.76 8.29 -28.72
CA LEU A 122 -8.45 9.58 -29.35
C LEU A 122 -7.05 9.57 -29.98
N CYS A 123 -6.04 9.09 -29.26
CA CYS A 123 -4.68 9.03 -29.79
C CYS A 123 -4.54 8.05 -30.96
N GLU A 124 -5.24 6.91 -30.94
CA GLU A 124 -5.23 5.93 -32.03
C GLU A 124 -5.88 6.52 -33.28
N ASP A 125 -7.10 7.05 -33.15
CA ASP A 125 -7.82 7.68 -34.25
C ASP A 125 -7.01 8.86 -34.82
N HIS A 126 -6.38 9.67 -33.95
CA HIS A 126 -5.54 10.78 -34.37
C HIS A 126 -4.28 10.31 -35.11
N PHE A 127 -3.60 9.27 -34.63
CA PHE A 127 -2.40 8.74 -35.28
C PHE A 127 -2.72 8.19 -36.67
N VAL A 128 -3.75 7.36 -36.78
CA VAL A 128 -4.16 6.74 -38.05
C VAL A 128 -4.45 7.80 -39.11
N ASN A 129 -5.12 8.89 -38.74
CA ASN A 129 -5.50 9.95 -39.68
C ASN A 129 -4.36 10.92 -40.05
N ASN A 130 -3.30 11.02 -39.23
CA ASN A 130 -2.30 12.11 -39.36
C ASN A 130 -0.84 11.65 -39.46
N HIS A 131 -0.59 10.34 -39.58
CA HIS A 131 0.76 9.83 -39.85
C HIS A 131 1.00 9.72 -41.36
N ARG A 132 2.27 9.84 -41.76
CA ARG A 132 2.73 9.51 -43.10
C ARG A 132 4.15 8.96 -43.07
N ARG A 133 4.58 8.37 -44.18
CA ARG A 133 5.94 7.88 -44.38
C ARG A 133 6.60 8.63 -45.54
N ASP A 134 7.83 9.08 -45.36
CA ASP A 134 8.57 9.79 -46.40
C ASP A 134 9.25 8.81 -47.38
N GLN A 135 9.87 9.35 -48.43
CA GLN A 135 10.57 8.57 -49.46
C GLN A 135 11.81 7.83 -48.93
N THR A 136 12.35 8.26 -47.79
CA THR A 136 13.50 7.63 -47.13
C THR A 136 13.09 6.55 -46.13
N GLY A 137 11.78 6.35 -45.94
CA GLY A 137 11.21 5.35 -45.05
C GLY A 137 10.91 5.85 -43.64
N HIS A 138 11.23 7.10 -43.29
CA HIS A 138 10.96 7.64 -41.96
C HIS A 138 9.49 8.02 -41.79
N TYR A 139 8.98 7.81 -40.57
CA TYR A 139 7.63 8.20 -40.21
C TYR A 139 7.58 9.65 -39.74
N ILE A 140 6.58 10.38 -40.23
CA ILE A 140 6.22 11.73 -39.80
C ILE A 140 4.87 11.66 -39.09
N VAL A 141 4.83 12.12 -37.85
CA VAL A 141 3.65 12.00 -36.98
C VAL A 141 3.25 13.35 -36.41
N GLN A 142 1.99 13.44 -35.97
CA GLN A 142 1.45 14.58 -35.24
C GLN A 142 1.14 14.19 -33.79
N MET A 143 1.44 15.09 -32.86
CA MET A 143 1.07 15.01 -31.46
C MET A 143 -0.43 15.27 -31.29
N ALA A 144 -1.10 14.41 -30.52
CA ALA A 144 -2.52 14.57 -30.20
C ALA A 144 -2.70 15.47 -28.96
N PHE A 145 -3.61 16.43 -29.07
CA PHE A 145 -3.88 17.40 -28.00
C PHE A 145 -5.24 17.17 -27.32
N LEU A 146 -5.27 17.38 -26.00
CA LEU A 146 -6.47 17.44 -25.16
C LEU A 146 -7.09 18.84 -25.12
N LYS A 147 -6.29 19.87 -25.41
CA LYS A 147 -6.67 21.29 -25.48
C LYS A 147 -5.96 21.94 -26.66
N GLU A 148 -6.60 22.94 -27.25
CA GLU A 148 -5.97 23.73 -28.31
C GLU A 148 -4.67 24.39 -27.82
N PRO A 149 -3.55 24.27 -28.57
CA PRO A 149 -2.26 24.85 -28.20
C PRO A 149 -2.28 26.36 -27.92
N SER A 150 -3.29 27.08 -28.41
CA SER A 150 -3.51 28.51 -28.12
C SER A 150 -3.73 28.84 -26.64
N CYS A 151 -3.96 27.84 -25.78
CA CYS A 151 -4.05 28.06 -24.33
C CYS A 151 -2.68 28.22 -23.64
N LEU A 152 -1.59 27.92 -24.33
CA LEU A 152 -0.22 28.10 -23.81
C LEU A 152 0.14 29.58 -23.74
N GLY A 153 0.77 29.99 -22.65
CA GLY A 153 1.32 31.32 -22.47
C GLY A 153 2.77 31.45 -22.95
N GLU A 154 3.43 32.52 -22.51
CA GLU A 154 4.84 32.80 -22.79
C GLU A 154 5.74 31.83 -22.01
N SER A 155 6.80 31.32 -22.66
CA SER A 155 7.74 30.34 -22.07
C SER A 155 9.23 30.64 -22.34
N LYS A 156 9.54 31.50 -23.32
CA LYS A 156 10.90 31.81 -23.79
C LYS A 156 11.72 32.47 -22.68
N GLN A 157 11.16 33.42 -21.94
CA GLN A 157 11.90 34.09 -20.85
C GLN A 157 12.31 33.10 -19.75
N THR A 158 11.46 32.13 -19.45
CA THR A 158 11.78 31.07 -18.48
C THR A 158 12.86 30.13 -19.00
N ALA A 159 12.79 29.73 -20.27
CA ALA A 159 13.83 28.93 -20.91
C ALA A 159 15.20 29.66 -20.94
N ILE A 160 15.22 30.96 -21.25
CA ILE A 160 16.43 31.79 -21.21
C ILE A 160 17.02 31.87 -19.79
N ARG A 161 16.19 32.10 -18.76
CA ARG A 161 16.65 32.12 -17.37
C ARG A 161 17.29 30.79 -16.96
N ARG A 162 16.69 29.66 -17.37
CA ARG A 162 17.26 28.33 -17.11
C ARG A 162 18.54 28.08 -17.91
N LEU A 163 18.62 28.51 -19.16
CA LEU A 163 19.83 28.44 -19.97
C LEU A 163 20.99 29.23 -19.34
N ASN A 164 20.74 30.44 -18.84
CA ASN A 164 21.76 31.24 -18.15
C ASN A 164 22.21 30.59 -16.83
N SER A 165 21.31 29.87 -16.15
CA SER A 165 21.67 29.06 -14.97
C SER A 165 22.52 27.84 -15.34
N LEU A 166 22.18 27.17 -16.45
CA LEU A 166 22.95 26.06 -17.01
C LEU A 166 24.38 26.54 -17.37
N TRP A 167 24.51 27.68 -18.06
CA TRP A 167 25.81 28.23 -18.46
C TRP A 167 26.74 28.51 -17.28
N ARG A 168 26.23 28.98 -16.14
CA ARG A 168 27.03 29.12 -14.91
C ARG A 168 27.63 27.78 -14.43
N LYS A 169 26.91 26.66 -14.63
CA LYS A 169 27.43 25.32 -14.32
C LYS A 169 28.43 24.84 -15.37
N LEU A 170 28.19 25.15 -16.64
CA LEU A 170 29.09 24.77 -17.74
C LEU A 170 30.45 25.48 -17.63
N GLU A 171 30.47 26.77 -17.27
CA GLU A 171 31.73 27.51 -17.05
C GLU A 171 32.57 26.92 -15.92
N ALA A 172 31.92 26.42 -14.86
CA ALA A 172 32.60 25.75 -13.75
C ALA A 172 33.11 24.33 -14.13
N ASN A 173 32.66 23.74 -15.24
CA ASN A 173 33.03 22.39 -15.66
C ASN A 173 33.25 22.31 -17.19
N PRO A 174 34.51 22.52 -17.65
CA PRO A 174 34.86 22.51 -19.07
C PRO A 174 34.53 21.20 -19.81
N ASN A 175 34.61 20.05 -19.12
CA ASN A 175 34.27 18.76 -19.72
C ASN A 175 32.76 18.68 -20.02
N LEU A 176 31.93 19.01 -19.01
CA LEU A 176 30.48 19.05 -19.19
C LEU A 176 30.07 20.05 -20.29
N GLN A 177 30.73 21.21 -20.35
CA GLN A 177 30.53 22.19 -21.42
C GLN A 177 30.78 21.60 -22.80
N GLN A 178 31.92 20.93 -23.01
CA GLN A 178 32.25 20.31 -24.29
C GLN A 178 31.25 19.22 -24.67
N LEU A 179 30.86 18.36 -23.72
CA LEU A 179 29.84 17.34 -23.94
C LEU A 179 28.50 17.95 -24.39
N TYR A 180 28.10 19.08 -23.79
CA TYR A 180 26.86 19.77 -24.14
C TYR A 180 26.91 20.39 -25.54
N ARG A 181 28.03 21.02 -25.90
CA ARG A 181 28.25 21.55 -27.26
C ARG A 181 28.20 20.43 -28.29
N ASN A 182 28.91 19.32 -28.05
CA ASN A 182 28.89 18.16 -28.92
C ASN A 182 27.46 17.63 -29.11
N PHE A 183 26.67 17.57 -28.04
CA PHE A 183 25.25 17.17 -28.12
C PHE A 183 24.43 18.10 -29.03
N ILE A 184 24.60 19.43 -28.89
CA ILE A 184 23.88 20.41 -29.72
C ILE A 184 24.32 20.29 -31.19
N HIS A 185 25.62 20.21 -31.47
CA HIS A 185 26.12 20.02 -32.83
C HIS A 185 25.62 18.72 -33.45
N GLU A 186 25.65 17.61 -32.71
CA GLU A 186 25.13 16.31 -33.19
C GLU A 186 23.65 16.39 -33.60
N TYR A 187 22.83 17.16 -32.88
CA TYR A 187 21.42 17.34 -33.25
C TYR A 187 21.24 18.19 -34.52
N LEU A 188 22.09 19.20 -34.74
CA LEU A 188 22.08 20.02 -35.95
C LEU A 188 22.59 19.25 -37.16
N ASP A 189 23.75 18.60 -37.02
CA ASP A 189 24.42 17.88 -38.11
C ASP A 189 23.58 16.71 -38.62
N MET A 190 22.82 16.06 -37.73
CA MET A 190 21.88 15.00 -38.10
C MET A 190 20.51 15.52 -38.57
N GLY A 191 20.29 16.83 -38.61
CA GLY A 191 19.01 17.44 -39.00
C GLY A 191 17.86 17.16 -38.03
N HIS A 192 18.15 16.75 -36.79
CA HIS A 192 17.14 16.49 -35.76
C HIS A 192 16.59 17.77 -35.13
N MET A 193 17.31 18.87 -35.26
CA MET A 193 16.82 20.21 -34.98
C MET A 193 17.38 21.18 -36.01
N GLU A 194 16.73 22.33 -36.13
CA GLU A 194 17.14 23.41 -37.03
C GLU A 194 17.12 24.75 -36.31
N GLN A 195 17.98 25.65 -36.74
CA GLN A 195 18.00 27.01 -36.23
C GLN A 195 16.82 27.81 -36.81
N VAL A 196 16.12 28.54 -35.97
CA VAL A 196 15.04 29.45 -36.38
C VAL A 196 15.62 30.83 -36.68
N PHE A 197 15.31 31.35 -37.87
CA PHE A 197 15.76 32.67 -38.34
C PHE A 197 14.62 33.71 -38.44
N GLU A 198 13.40 33.33 -38.07
CA GLU A 198 12.23 34.19 -38.13
C GLU A 198 12.39 35.46 -37.28
N VAL A 199 11.99 36.61 -37.85
CA VAL A 199 12.10 37.92 -37.19
C VAL A 199 10.98 38.14 -36.16
N SER A 200 9.81 37.51 -36.37
CA SER A 200 8.65 37.59 -35.50
C SER A 200 8.35 36.24 -34.84
N GLU A 201 7.96 36.26 -33.56
CA GLU A 201 7.52 35.08 -32.84
C GLU A 201 6.19 34.56 -33.41
N PRO A 202 6.01 33.24 -33.61
CA PRO A 202 4.75 32.70 -34.09
C PRO A 202 3.64 32.87 -33.06
N THR A 203 2.40 32.77 -33.52
CA THR A 203 1.20 32.98 -32.69
C THR A 203 1.11 31.98 -31.54
N VAL A 204 1.61 30.76 -31.76
CA VAL A 204 1.69 29.71 -30.74
C VAL A 204 3.09 29.11 -30.79
N ALA A 205 3.82 29.24 -29.67
CA ALA A 205 5.17 28.72 -29.50
C ALA A 205 5.36 28.17 -28.09
N TYR A 206 6.16 27.12 -27.95
CA TYR A 206 6.56 26.62 -26.63
C TYR A 206 8.05 26.34 -26.58
N TYR A 207 8.71 26.95 -25.59
CA TYR A 207 10.14 26.85 -25.35
C TYR A 207 10.43 25.91 -24.18
N MET A 208 10.94 24.73 -24.48
CA MET A 208 11.36 23.75 -23.48
C MET A 208 12.70 24.17 -22.87
N PRO A 209 12.77 24.39 -21.55
CA PRO A 209 14.05 24.41 -20.86
C PRO A 209 14.73 23.05 -20.96
N HIS A 210 16.05 23.03 -20.92
CA HIS A 210 16.82 21.78 -20.94
C HIS A 210 17.97 21.80 -19.94
N HIS A 211 18.37 20.61 -19.50
CA HIS A 211 19.51 20.40 -18.61
C HIS A 211 20.16 19.03 -18.89
N GLY A 212 21.39 18.83 -18.44
CA GLY A 212 22.14 17.59 -18.66
C GLY A 212 22.27 16.75 -17.41
N VAL A 213 22.05 15.44 -17.56
CA VAL A 213 22.32 14.43 -16.54
C VAL A 213 23.56 13.64 -16.96
N LEU A 214 24.61 13.69 -16.16
CA LEU A 214 25.83 12.93 -16.40
C LEU A 214 25.63 11.46 -16.01
N ARG A 215 26.05 10.56 -16.89
CA ARG A 215 26.08 9.12 -16.68
C ARG A 215 27.51 8.63 -16.82
N PRO A 216 28.34 8.77 -15.77
CA PRO A 216 29.77 8.41 -15.85
C PRO A 216 29.98 6.94 -16.21
N ASP A 217 29.03 6.07 -15.88
CA ASP A 217 29.08 4.64 -16.19
C ASP A 217 28.75 4.31 -17.68
N SER A 218 28.24 5.28 -18.44
CA SER A 218 27.91 5.10 -19.87
C SER A 218 29.09 5.51 -20.75
N LYS A 219 29.79 4.51 -21.31
CA LYS A 219 30.91 4.74 -22.24
C LYS A 219 30.49 5.47 -23.53
N SER A 220 29.28 5.18 -24.04
CA SER A 220 28.80 5.69 -25.34
C SER A 220 28.07 7.05 -25.25
N THR A 221 27.44 7.34 -24.11
CA THR A 221 26.57 8.53 -23.91
C THR A 221 26.77 9.08 -22.50
N PRO A 222 27.92 9.72 -22.24
CA PRO A 222 28.25 10.24 -20.91
C PRO A 222 27.32 11.39 -20.47
N LEU A 223 26.68 12.08 -21.41
CA LEU A 223 25.69 13.13 -21.16
C LEU A 223 24.33 12.76 -21.74
N ARG A 224 23.27 12.82 -20.92
CA ARG A 224 21.88 12.77 -21.39
C ARG A 224 21.21 14.11 -21.12
N THR A 225 20.95 14.87 -22.18
CA THR A 225 20.14 16.09 -22.10
C THR A 225 18.69 15.72 -21.83
N VAL A 226 17.98 16.48 -20.99
CA VAL A 226 16.56 16.30 -20.67
C VAL A 226 15.83 17.58 -21.06
N PHE A 227 14.74 17.44 -21.82
CA PHE A 227 13.87 18.54 -22.22
C PHE A 227 12.64 18.60 -21.30
N ASP A 228 12.43 19.74 -20.66
CA ASP A 228 11.35 19.93 -19.69
C ASP A 228 10.08 20.48 -20.36
N ALA A 229 9.29 19.57 -20.93
CA ALA A 229 7.97 19.88 -21.49
C ALA A 229 6.87 20.06 -20.43
N SER A 230 7.20 19.89 -19.14
CA SER A 230 6.29 20.11 -18.01
C SER A 230 6.44 21.51 -17.39
N CYS A 231 7.36 22.33 -17.90
CA CYS A 231 7.54 23.68 -17.42
C CYS A 231 6.28 24.53 -17.71
N ALA A 232 5.64 25.05 -16.67
CA ALA A 232 4.49 25.91 -16.81
C ALA A 232 4.84 27.21 -17.56
N THR A 233 3.95 27.61 -18.46
CA THR A 233 3.96 28.92 -19.12
C THR A 233 3.35 29.98 -18.22
N THR A 234 3.27 31.24 -18.69
CA THR A 234 2.59 32.33 -17.95
C THR A 234 1.11 32.07 -17.66
N THR A 235 0.44 31.16 -18.38
CA THR A 235 -0.95 30.76 -18.10
C THR A 235 -1.07 29.66 -17.05
N GLY A 236 0.05 29.07 -16.61
CA GLY A 236 0.08 27.92 -15.70
C GLY A 236 -0.04 26.56 -16.40
N GLU A 237 -0.35 26.53 -17.69
CA GLU A 237 -0.35 25.31 -18.51
C GLU A 237 1.06 24.99 -19.02
N SER A 238 1.35 23.72 -19.29
CA SER A 238 2.59 23.22 -19.89
C SER A 238 2.29 22.41 -21.14
N LEU A 239 3.28 22.14 -21.98
CA LEU A 239 3.07 21.28 -23.16
C LEU A 239 2.55 19.90 -22.73
N ASN A 240 3.12 19.33 -21.67
CA ASN A 240 2.70 18.02 -21.16
C ASN A 240 1.28 18.00 -20.57
N SER A 241 0.74 19.13 -20.08
CA SER A 241 -0.63 19.19 -19.54
C SER A 241 -1.70 19.23 -20.63
N ILE A 242 -1.32 19.59 -21.86
CA ILE A 242 -2.23 19.66 -23.00
C ILE A 242 -2.10 18.46 -23.94
N LEU A 243 -1.04 17.66 -23.83
CA LEU A 243 -0.80 16.48 -24.66
C LEU A 243 -1.56 15.26 -24.15
N ALA A 244 -2.12 14.48 -25.08
CA ALA A 244 -2.69 13.17 -24.76
C ALA A 244 -1.58 12.11 -24.67
N ASN A 245 -1.60 11.30 -23.61
CA ASN A 245 -0.58 10.25 -23.39
C ASN A 245 -0.69 9.10 -24.40
N GLY A 246 -1.91 8.76 -24.82
CA GLY A 246 -2.18 7.61 -25.71
C GLY A 246 -2.11 6.25 -25.03
N GLY A 247 -1.38 6.13 -23.91
CA GLY A 247 -1.36 4.92 -23.09
C GLY A 247 -0.27 3.93 -23.46
N VAL A 248 -0.26 2.80 -22.76
CA VAL A 248 0.77 1.75 -22.94
C VAL A 248 0.28 0.75 -23.98
N ILE A 249 0.97 0.73 -25.12
CA ILE A 249 0.69 -0.14 -26.28
C ILE A 249 1.43 -1.49 -26.18
N GLN A 250 2.59 -1.49 -25.53
CA GLN A 250 3.52 -2.60 -25.45
C GLN A 250 3.14 -3.60 -24.36
N ASP A 251 3.59 -4.84 -24.51
CA ASP A 251 3.48 -5.85 -23.46
C ASP A 251 4.25 -5.42 -22.20
N GLU A 252 3.78 -5.86 -21.03
CA GLU A 252 4.45 -5.59 -19.77
C GLU A 252 5.82 -6.23 -19.70
N LEU A 253 6.72 -5.59 -18.96
CA LEU A 253 8.08 -6.07 -18.67
C LEU A 253 8.10 -7.54 -18.22
N PHE A 254 7.17 -7.93 -17.35
CA PHE A 254 7.04 -9.31 -16.85
C PHE A 254 6.83 -10.31 -18.00
N ALA A 255 5.98 -9.98 -18.97
CA ALA A 255 5.65 -10.87 -20.08
C ALA A 255 6.83 -11.03 -21.05
N ILE A 256 7.55 -9.94 -21.34
CA ILE A 256 8.73 -9.96 -22.22
C ILE A 256 9.85 -10.78 -21.59
N LEU A 257 10.13 -10.58 -20.29
CA LEU A 257 11.14 -11.37 -19.58
C LEU A 257 10.79 -12.85 -19.49
N LEU A 258 9.51 -13.20 -19.32
CA LEU A 258 9.06 -14.59 -19.38
C LEU A 258 9.32 -15.22 -20.75
N ARG A 259 8.97 -14.54 -21.85
CA ARG A 259 9.25 -15.02 -23.21
C ARG A 259 10.73 -15.08 -23.51
N PHE A 260 11.52 -14.15 -22.98
CA PHE A 260 12.97 -14.21 -23.13
C PHE A 260 13.56 -15.48 -22.53
N ARG A 261 12.92 -16.13 -21.55
CA ARG A 261 13.34 -17.41 -20.98
C ARG A 261 12.95 -18.64 -21.80
N LYS A 262 12.07 -18.49 -22.78
CA LYS A 262 11.52 -19.61 -23.58
C LYS A 262 12.48 -20.14 -24.65
N ASN A 263 13.23 -19.28 -25.32
CA ASN A 263 14.00 -19.68 -26.50
C ASN A 263 15.39 -20.20 -26.11
N ARG A 264 15.90 -21.26 -26.73
CA ARG A 264 17.24 -21.80 -26.44
C ARG A 264 18.34 -20.79 -26.75
N ILE A 265 18.23 -20.07 -27.86
CA ILE A 265 19.15 -19.00 -28.23
C ILE A 265 18.50 -17.66 -27.91
N GLY A 266 19.15 -16.89 -27.03
CA GLY A 266 18.72 -15.54 -26.65
C GLY A 266 19.36 -14.48 -27.53
N LEU A 267 18.59 -13.44 -27.87
CA LEU A 267 19.03 -12.28 -28.63
C LEU A 267 18.56 -11.00 -27.93
N ILE A 268 19.50 -10.11 -27.64
CA ILE A 268 19.22 -8.75 -27.15
C ILE A 268 19.77 -7.74 -28.16
N SER A 269 19.00 -6.68 -28.43
CA SER A 269 19.42 -5.54 -29.24
C SER A 269 18.72 -4.28 -28.78
N ASP A 270 19.23 -3.12 -29.18
CA ASP A 270 18.65 -1.80 -28.92
C ASP A 270 18.37 -1.09 -30.26
N ILE A 271 17.37 -0.19 -30.30
CA ILE A 271 17.13 0.73 -31.43
C ILE A 271 17.92 2.01 -31.21
N LYS A 272 18.94 2.23 -32.04
CA LYS A 272 19.82 3.40 -31.96
C LYS A 272 18.99 4.68 -32.07
N LYS A 273 18.93 5.44 -30.97
CA LYS A 273 18.29 6.77 -30.91
C LYS A 273 16.81 6.73 -31.34
N MET A 274 16.05 5.70 -30.98
CA MET A 274 14.66 5.43 -31.38
C MET A 274 13.79 6.68 -31.61
N PHE A 275 13.60 7.54 -30.60
CA PHE A 275 12.75 8.73 -30.73
C PHE A 275 13.22 9.71 -31.81
N ARG A 276 14.54 9.83 -32.00
CA ARG A 276 15.15 10.71 -33.00
C ARG A 276 14.99 10.19 -34.43
N MET A 277 14.46 8.99 -34.64
CA MET A 277 14.17 8.44 -35.97
C MET A 277 12.75 8.78 -36.45
N ILE A 278 11.93 9.41 -35.60
CA ILE A 278 10.53 9.73 -35.91
C ILE A 278 10.39 11.23 -36.02
N PHE A 279 9.93 11.72 -37.18
CA PHE A 279 9.72 13.14 -37.44
C PHE A 279 8.42 13.64 -36.81
N ILE A 280 8.45 14.89 -36.34
CA ILE A 280 7.25 15.66 -36.03
C ILE A 280 6.86 16.48 -37.26
N ASP A 281 5.57 16.50 -37.56
CA ASP A 281 5.00 17.31 -38.63
C ASP A 281 5.34 18.80 -38.45
N GLU A 282 5.62 19.48 -39.56
CA GLU A 282 6.11 20.86 -39.55
C GLU A 282 5.19 21.83 -38.82
N SER A 283 3.88 21.61 -38.90
CA SER A 283 2.86 22.45 -38.26
C SER A 283 2.94 22.49 -36.73
N GLN A 284 3.64 21.55 -36.10
CA GLN A 284 3.72 21.42 -34.64
C GLN A 284 5.12 21.65 -34.07
N ARG A 285 6.15 21.83 -34.92
CA ARG A 285 7.55 21.95 -34.46
C ARG A 285 7.81 23.19 -33.59
N ASP A 286 6.99 24.23 -33.75
CA ASP A 286 7.10 25.45 -32.93
C ASP A 286 6.67 25.26 -31.46
N LEU A 287 6.01 24.13 -31.16
CA LEU A 287 5.77 23.68 -29.78
C LEU A 287 6.99 22.99 -29.15
N LEU A 288 8.03 22.73 -29.95
CA LEU A 288 9.23 22.00 -29.53
C LEU A 288 10.48 22.88 -29.68
N ARG A 289 10.38 24.18 -29.35
CA ARG A 289 11.50 25.13 -29.42
C ARG A 289 12.42 24.99 -28.21
N ILE A 290 13.71 25.29 -28.41
CA ILE A 290 14.71 25.46 -27.36
C ILE A 290 15.54 26.71 -27.62
N VAL A 291 16.25 27.18 -26.58
CA VAL A 291 17.25 28.24 -26.70
C VAL A 291 18.64 27.72 -26.37
N TRP A 292 19.65 28.20 -27.11
CA TRP A 292 21.05 27.87 -26.89
C TRP A 292 21.96 29.02 -27.33
N LYS A 293 23.16 29.11 -26.74
CA LYS A 293 24.24 30.02 -27.14
C LYS A 293 25.56 29.28 -27.06
N GLU A 294 26.53 29.62 -27.90
CA GLU A 294 27.77 28.85 -28.05
C GLU A 294 28.80 29.18 -26.95
N SER A 295 28.80 30.42 -26.48
CA SER A 295 29.56 30.90 -25.34
C SER A 295 28.73 31.90 -24.51
N ILE A 296 29.24 32.33 -23.36
CA ILE A 296 28.51 33.28 -22.52
C ILE A 296 28.29 34.64 -23.21
N ALA A 297 29.23 35.02 -24.08
CA ALA A 297 29.24 36.27 -24.84
C ALA A 297 28.40 36.21 -26.13
N ASP A 298 28.08 35.00 -26.61
CA ASP A 298 27.32 34.84 -27.84
C ASP A 298 25.83 35.16 -27.65
N PRO A 299 25.16 35.69 -28.69
CA PRO A 299 23.73 35.90 -28.66
C PRO A 299 22.99 34.58 -28.53
N ILE A 300 21.88 34.61 -27.80
CA ILE A 300 20.98 33.46 -27.68
C ILE A 300 20.29 33.23 -29.01
N LYS A 301 20.43 32.01 -29.54
CA LYS A 301 19.76 31.53 -30.75
C LYS A 301 18.59 30.62 -30.37
N THR A 302 17.58 30.60 -31.23
CA THR A 302 16.42 29.71 -31.11
C THR A 302 16.57 28.54 -32.07
N TYR A 303 16.19 27.35 -31.60
CA TYR A 303 16.15 26.14 -32.40
C TYR A 303 14.79 25.47 -32.22
N LYS A 304 14.32 24.73 -33.23
CA LYS A 304 13.13 23.89 -33.13
C LYS A 304 13.47 22.44 -33.45
N MET A 305 12.89 21.52 -32.69
CA MET A 305 13.12 20.09 -32.85
C MET A 305 12.28 19.55 -34.03
N ASN A 306 12.92 18.75 -34.88
CA ASN A 306 12.28 18.13 -36.04
C ASN A 306 11.79 16.71 -35.76
N ARG A 307 12.11 16.16 -34.58
CA ARG A 307 11.87 14.76 -34.19
C ARG A 307 11.05 14.66 -32.92
N VAL A 308 10.51 13.47 -32.65
CA VAL A 308 9.85 13.17 -31.37
C VAL A 308 10.84 13.41 -30.23
N VAL A 309 10.46 14.28 -29.29
CA VAL A 309 11.30 14.67 -28.16
C VAL A 309 10.92 13.83 -26.95
N TYR A 310 11.88 13.07 -26.42
CA TYR A 310 11.70 12.38 -25.14
C TYR A 310 11.53 13.41 -24.02
N GLY A 311 10.62 13.12 -23.07
CA GLY A 311 10.19 14.09 -22.05
C GLY A 311 8.83 14.71 -22.33
N THR A 312 8.30 14.56 -23.56
CA THR A 312 6.90 14.85 -23.87
C THR A 312 5.99 13.68 -23.47
N THR A 313 4.77 13.97 -23.01
CA THR A 313 3.80 12.97 -22.53
C THR A 313 3.46 11.92 -23.60
N CYS A 314 3.38 12.32 -24.88
CA CYS A 314 2.98 11.44 -25.98
C CYS A 314 4.14 10.65 -26.62
N ALA A 315 5.40 10.98 -26.33
CA ALA A 315 6.55 10.37 -27.01
C ALA A 315 6.60 8.83 -26.92
N PRO A 316 6.36 8.19 -25.75
CA PRO A 316 6.36 6.73 -25.65
C PRO A 316 5.32 6.08 -26.56
N TYR A 317 4.10 6.62 -26.56
CA TYR A 317 3.01 6.14 -27.40
C TYR A 317 3.35 6.27 -28.88
N LEU A 318 3.80 7.46 -29.33
CA LEU A 318 4.15 7.69 -30.72
C LEU A 318 5.25 6.74 -31.20
N ALA A 319 6.30 6.55 -30.37
CA ALA A 319 7.40 5.66 -30.71
C ALA A 319 6.96 4.20 -30.85
N GLN A 320 6.15 3.71 -29.91
CA GLN A 320 5.60 2.35 -29.97
C GLN A 320 4.61 2.16 -31.12
N ARG A 321 3.76 3.15 -31.37
CA ARG A 321 2.75 3.07 -32.43
C ARG A 321 3.39 3.08 -33.82
N VAL A 322 4.51 3.79 -34.00
CA VAL A 322 5.34 3.74 -35.22
C VAL A 322 5.94 2.35 -35.42
N LEU A 323 6.45 1.68 -34.37
CA LEU A 323 6.92 0.30 -34.50
C LEU A 323 5.80 -0.66 -34.91
N LYS A 324 4.60 -0.48 -34.34
CA LYS A 324 3.42 -1.24 -34.79
C LYS A 324 3.04 -0.93 -36.23
N GLN A 325 3.11 0.33 -36.65
CA GLN A 325 2.85 0.72 -38.04
C GLN A 325 3.88 0.10 -39.00
N LEU A 326 5.16 0.07 -38.62
CA LEU A 326 6.22 -0.59 -39.39
C LEU A 326 5.93 -2.08 -39.60
N VAL A 327 5.44 -2.77 -38.57
CA VAL A 327 5.01 -4.16 -38.70
C VAL A 327 3.77 -4.31 -39.60
N MET A 328 2.82 -3.37 -39.55
CA MET A 328 1.64 -3.40 -40.42
C MET A 328 2.02 -3.18 -41.89
N ASP A 329 2.91 -2.22 -42.16
CA ASP A 329 3.31 -1.84 -43.52
C ASP A 329 4.20 -2.90 -44.16
N ASP A 330 5.27 -3.32 -43.46
CA ASP A 330 6.35 -4.12 -44.06
C ASP A 330 6.44 -5.54 -43.47
N GLY A 331 5.75 -5.83 -42.37
CA GLY A 331 5.93 -7.06 -41.59
C GLY A 331 5.53 -8.35 -42.32
N HIS A 332 4.66 -8.27 -43.32
CA HIS A 332 4.31 -9.42 -44.17
C HIS A 332 5.52 -9.98 -44.94
N ASN A 333 6.52 -9.15 -45.23
CA ASN A 333 7.77 -9.59 -45.87
C ASN A 333 8.76 -10.22 -44.87
N TYR A 334 8.57 -9.96 -43.57
CA TYR A 334 9.51 -10.33 -42.51
C TYR A 334 8.76 -10.95 -41.31
N PRO A 335 8.13 -12.13 -41.46
CA PRO A 335 7.20 -12.68 -40.49
C PRO A 335 7.83 -12.97 -39.11
N LEU A 336 9.10 -13.39 -39.06
CA LEU A 336 9.80 -13.64 -37.80
C LEU A 336 10.04 -12.33 -37.05
N ALA A 337 10.51 -11.30 -37.77
CA ALA A 337 10.72 -9.97 -37.21
C ALA A 337 9.40 -9.32 -36.79
N ALA A 338 8.34 -9.44 -37.59
CA ALA A 338 7.01 -8.92 -37.27
C ALA A 338 6.47 -9.48 -35.95
N SER A 339 6.60 -10.80 -35.74
CA SER A 339 6.21 -11.47 -34.50
C SER A 339 7.03 -10.98 -33.30
N ALA A 340 8.36 -10.88 -33.48
CA ALA A 340 9.28 -10.42 -32.43
C ALA A 340 9.04 -8.95 -32.07
N VAL A 341 8.93 -8.04 -33.05
CA VAL A 341 8.69 -6.61 -32.80
C VAL A 341 7.34 -6.38 -32.10
N SER A 342 6.32 -7.17 -32.45
CA SER A 342 4.99 -7.05 -31.84
C SER A 342 4.92 -7.53 -30.39
N SER A 343 5.82 -8.43 -29.99
CA SER A 343 5.74 -9.12 -28.69
C SER A 343 6.91 -8.82 -27.76
N ASP A 344 8.12 -8.65 -28.28
CA ASP A 344 9.36 -8.75 -27.52
C ASP A 344 10.11 -7.41 -27.38
N MET A 345 9.49 -6.33 -27.88
CA MET A 345 9.98 -4.95 -27.73
C MET A 345 9.50 -4.34 -26.42
N TYR A 346 10.42 -3.70 -25.71
CA TYR A 346 10.13 -2.81 -24.60
C TYR A 346 10.84 -1.48 -24.86
N MET A 347 10.08 -0.45 -25.24
CA MET A 347 10.68 0.83 -25.67
C MET A 347 11.66 0.61 -26.84
N ASP A 348 12.92 0.96 -26.64
CA ASP A 348 14.04 0.81 -27.55
C ASP A 348 14.74 -0.55 -27.44
N ASP A 349 14.49 -1.31 -26.37
CA ASP A 349 15.12 -2.61 -26.11
C ASP A 349 14.31 -3.77 -26.75
N LEU A 350 15.00 -4.68 -27.43
CA LEU A 350 14.48 -5.92 -28.01
C LEU A 350 15.06 -7.13 -27.26
N LEU A 351 14.21 -7.97 -26.67
CA LEU A 351 14.61 -9.22 -26.00
C LEU A 351 13.87 -10.42 -26.59
N THR A 352 14.48 -11.07 -27.58
CA THR A 352 13.86 -12.17 -28.32
C THR A 352 14.77 -13.40 -28.40
N GLY A 353 14.45 -14.37 -29.25
CA GLY A 353 15.27 -15.54 -29.48
C GLY A 353 14.65 -16.54 -30.44
N ALA A 354 15.36 -17.66 -30.64
CA ALA A 354 14.85 -18.79 -31.42
C ALA A 354 15.28 -20.13 -30.81
N ALA A 355 14.69 -21.23 -31.30
CA ALA A 355 14.97 -22.59 -30.84
C ALA A 355 16.35 -23.08 -31.31
N ASP A 356 16.80 -22.64 -32.48
CA ASP A 356 18.04 -23.07 -33.11
C ASP A 356 18.74 -21.92 -33.82
N ILE A 357 19.99 -22.16 -34.21
CA ILE A 357 20.90 -21.16 -34.75
C ILE A 357 20.50 -20.65 -36.14
N TYR A 358 19.89 -21.51 -36.95
CA TYR A 358 19.44 -21.15 -38.29
C TYR A 358 18.25 -20.19 -38.21
N SER A 359 17.25 -20.56 -37.42
CA SER A 359 16.10 -19.70 -37.12
C SER A 359 16.52 -18.38 -36.48
N ALA A 360 17.53 -18.39 -35.59
CA ALA A 360 18.05 -17.18 -34.97
C ALA A 360 18.78 -16.25 -35.98
N LYS A 361 19.55 -16.82 -36.92
CA LYS A 361 20.21 -16.05 -38.00
C LYS A 361 19.16 -15.37 -38.89
N GLN A 362 18.14 -16.14 -39.33
CA GLN A 362 17.05 -15.59 -40.12
C GLN A 362 16.26 -14.51 -39.38
N LEU A 363 15.95 -14.72 -38.11
CA LEU A 363 15.28 -13.71 -37.28
C LEU A 363 16.08 -12.41 -37.22
N LYS A 364 17.40 -12.50 -36.97
CA LYS A 364 18.29 -11.33 -36.93
C LYS A 364 18.32 -10.59 -38.27
N GLU A 365 18.44 -11.30 -39.38
CA GLU A 365 18.46 -10.72 -40.73
C GLU A 365 17.14 -10.01 -41.06
N GLN A 366 16.01 -10.66 -40.78
CA GLN A 366 14.67 -10.08 -40.96
C GLN A 366 14.47 -8.84 -40.09
N LEU A 367 14.96 -8.84 -38.84
CA LEU A 367 14.90 -7.68 -37.96
C LEU A 367 15.67 -6.51 -38.55
N ILE A 368 16.92 -6.73 -38.98
CA ILE A 368 17.75 -5.68 -39.60
C ILE A 368 17.06 -5.12 -40.85
N ALA A 369 16.50 -5.98 -41.70
CA ALA A 369 15.82 -5.56 -42.92
C ALA A 369 14.53 -4.76 -42.63
N LEU A 370 13.70 -5.23 -41.69
CA LEU A 370 12.46 -4.56 -41.29
C LEU A 370 12.74 -3.17 -40.72
N PHE A 371 13.67 -3.05 -39.77
CA PHE A 371 14.02 -1.76 -39.16
C PHE A 371 14.67 -0.80 -40.16
N ARG A 372 15.48 -1.31 -41.09
CA ARG A 372 16.05 -0.50 -42.19
C ARG A 372 14.95 0.12 -43.05
N GLY A 373 13.85 -0.61 -43.29
CA GLY A 373 12.67 -0.07 -43.97
C GLY A 373 12.14 1.19 -43.28
N GLY A 374 12.08 1.19 -41.95
CA GLY A 374 11.61 2.33 -41.16
C GLY A 374 12.64 3.44 -40.90
N GLY A 375 13.80 3.42 -41.57
CA GLY A 375 14.90 4.36 -41.32
C GLY A 375 15.59 4.16 -39.96
N MET A 376 15.40 3.00 -39.32
CA MET A 376 15.92 2.69 -37.99
C MET A 376 17.05 1.67 -38.05
N GLN A 377 17.95 1.72 -37.07
CA GLN A 377 19.10 0.82 -36.98
C GLN A 377 19.14 0.13 -35.62
N LEU A 378 19.25 -1.19 -35.64
CA LEU A 378 19.50 -2.01 -34.47
C LEU A 378 21.01 -2.09 -34.17
N HIS A 379 21.39 -1.93 -32.90
CA HIS A 379 22.79 -2.00 -32.43
C HIS A 379 22.88 -2.69 -31.06
N LYS A 380 24.11 -2.85 -30.54
CA LYS A 380 24.40 -3.51 -29.25
C LYS A 380 23.87 -4.94 -29.17
N TRP A 381 24.03 -5.70 -30.25
CA TRP A 381 23.66 -7.11 -30.31
C TRP A 381 24.39 -7.93 -29.24
N SER A 382 23.65 -8.69 -28.45
CA SER A 382 24.17 -9.65 -27.47
C SER A 382 23.45 -10.98 -27.59
N SER A 383 24.19 -12.09 -27.48
CA SER A 383 23.65 -13.45 -27.64
C SER A 383 24.45 -14.45 -26.82
N ASN A 384 23.82 -15.57 -26.43
CA ASN A 384 24.51 -16.75 -25.92
C ASN A 384 25.20 -17.58 -27.02
N CYS A 385 25.04 -17.20 -28.30
CA CYS A 385 25.66 -17.87 -29.44
C CYS A 385 26.66 -16.96 -30.17
N LYS A 386 27.93 -17.39 -30.27
CA LYS A 386 29.02 -16.60 -30.90
C LYS A 386 28.79 -16.32 -32.39
N GLU A 387 28.25 -17.29 -33.14
CA GLU A 387 28.08 -17.15 -34.59
C GLU A 387 27.09 -16.03 -34.96
N LEU A 388 26.15 -15.70 -34.07
CA LEU A 388 25.22 -14.58 -34.29
C LEU A 388 25.89 -13.22 -34.13
N LEU A 389 27.05 -13.15 -33.49
CA LEU A 389 27.80 -11.91 -33.30
C LEU A 389 28.82 -11.69 -34.43
N ALA A 390 29.35 -12.78 -35.02
CA ALA A 390 30.45 -12.77 -35.98
C ALA A 390 30.13 -12.15 -37.36
N ASN A 391 28.86 -12.17 -37.81
CA ASN A 391 28.47 -11.75 -39.17
C ASN A 391 27.84 -10.34 -39.23
N SER A 392 28.16 -9.45 -38.29
CA SER A 392 27.59 -8.10 -38.31
C SER A 392 28.40 -7.22 -39.27
N GLU A 393 28.11 -7.28 -40.58
CA GLU A 393 28.64 -6.38 -41.62
C GLU A 393 28.21 -4.90 -41.44
N VAL A 394 27.70 -4.54 -40.26
CA VAL A 394 27.26 -3.19 -39.94
C VAL A 394 28.46 -2.44 -39.36
N SER A 395 29.10 -1.68 -40.23
CA SER A 395 30.13 -0.68 -39.99
C SER A 395 29.70 0.37 -38.96
N ASP A 396 29.80 0.02 -37.69
CA ASP A 396 29.91 0.98 -36.57
C ASP A 396 30.80 0.31 -35.51
N GLY A 397 31.88 0.98 -35.11
CA GLY A 397 33.09 0.42 -34.49
C GLY A 397 32.97 -0.15 -33.07
N ASP A 398 31.89 -0.88 -32.76
CA ASP A 398 31.61 -1.43 -31.42
C ASP A 398 31.19 -2.92 -31.46
N VAL A 399 31.50 -3.64 -32.55
CA VAL A 399 31.26 -5.09 -32.63
C VAL A 399 32.42 -5.84 -31.96
N SER A 400 32.30 -6.05 -30.66
CA SER A 400 33.11 -7.07 -29.99
C SER A 400 32.69 -8.44 -30.53
N LEU A 401 33.59 -9.13 -31.23
CA LEU A 401 33.39 -10.51 -31.71
C LEU A 401 33.31 -11.54 -30.55
N THR A 402 33.48 -11.08 -29.32
CA THR A 402 33.38 -11.88 -28.10
C THR A 402 32.01 -11.70 -27.45
N ILE A 403 31.45 -12.80 -26.94
CA ILE A 403 30.26 -12.73 -26.11
C ILE A 403 30.60 -11.90 -24.86
N PRO A 404 29.85 -10.84 -24.55
CA PRO A 404 30.11 -10.03 -23.37
C PRO A 404 29.95 -10.87 -22.12
N ASP A 405 30.72 -10.57 -21.07
CA ASP A 405 30.62 -11.30 -19.81
C ASP A 405 29.24 -11.09 -19.17
N GLU A 406 28.74 -9.86 -19.23
CA GLU A 406 27.46 -9.44 -18.66
C GLU A 406 26.76 -8.39 -19.53
N THR A 407 25.44 -8.47 -19.64
CA THR A 407 24.58 -7.49 -20.35
C THR A 407 23.29 -7.30 -19.57
N LYS A 408 22.69 -6.10 -19.64
CA LYS A 408 21.39 -5.85 -19.01
C LYS A 408 20.26 -6.30 -19.93
N ALA A 409 19.33 -7.09 -19.39
CA ALA A 409 18.08 -7.54 -20.00
C ALA A 409 16.92 -6.85 -19.28
N LEU A 410 16.51 -5.66 -19.75
CA LEU A 410 15.46 -4.82 -19.14
C LEU A 410 15.63 -4.59 -17.63
N GLY A 411 16.87 -4.36 -17.20
CA GLY A 411 17.23 -4.10 -15.81
C GLY A 411 17.71 -5.33 -15.02
N LEU A 412 17.39 -6.55 -15.46
CA LEU A 412 18.03 -7.77 -14.95
C LEU A 412 19.41 -7.95 -15.58
N LEU A 413 20.31 -8.65 -14.90
CA LEU A 413 21.61 -9.00 -15.46
C LEU A 413 21.50 -10.35 -16.18
N TRP A 414 22.10 -10.45 -17.36
CA TRP A 414 22.23 -11.70 -18.10
C TRP A 414 23.70 -11.92 -18.43
N ARG A 415 24.18 -13.14 -18.18
CA ARG A 415 25.51 -13.64 -18.53
C ARG A 415 25.37 -14.55 -19.75
N PRO A 416 25.55 -14.05 -20.99
CA PRO A 416 25.23 -14.84 -22.17
C PRO A 416 26.14 -16.05 -22.33
N GLN A 417 27.41 -15.99 -21.89
CA GLN A 417 28.33 -17.13 -21.96
C GLN A 417 27.85 -18.36 -21.16
N LYS A 418 27.27 -18.13 -19.97
CA LYS A 418 26.70 -19.17 -19.10
C LYS A 418 25.21 -19.39 -19.34
N ASP A 419 24.61 -18.56 -20.17
CA ASP A 419 23.18 -18.39 -20.35
C ASP A 419 22.36 -18.32 -19.04
N SER A 420 22.84 -17.50 -18.12
CA SER A 420 22.23 -17.36 -16.80
C SER A 420 21.81 -15.92 -16.51
N LEU A 421 20.61 -15.76 -15.96
CA LEU A 421 20.17 -14.54 -15.28
C LEU A 421 20.89 -14.40 -13.94
N ALA A 422 21.19 -13.15 -13.58
CA ALA A 422 21.89 -12.79 -12.36
C ALA A 422 21.33 -11.47 -11.80
N PHE A 423 21.77 -11.14 -10.59
CA PHE A 423 21.44 -9.87 -9.93
C PHE A 423 22.71 -9.07 -9.69
N SER A 424 22.57 -7.74 -9.66
CA SER A 424 23.63 -6.82 -9.29
C SER A 424 23.11 -5.92 -8.18
N VAL A 425 23.34 -6.33 -6.94
CA VAL A 425 23.02 -5.56 -5.76
C VAL A 425 24.31 -4.99 -5.17
N SER A 426 24.39 -3.67 -5.09
CA SER A 426 25.51 -3.00 -4.42
C SER A 426 25.32 -3.05 -2.91
N ALA A 427 26.34 -3.53 -2.19
CA ALA A 427 26.38 -3.53 -0.73
C ALA A 427 26.58 -2.12 -0.12
N ASN A 428 26.68 -1.08 -0.96
CA ASN A 428 26.88 0.31 -0.55
C ASN A 428 25.55 0.91 -0.05
N VAL A 429 25.01 0.33 1.00
CA VAL A 429 24.26 1.09 1.98
C VAL A 429 25.31 1.80 2.83
N ASP A 430 25.05 3.02 3.26
CA ASP A 430 25.90 3.79 4.16
C ASP A 430 26.20 3.03 5.47
N THR A 431 27.09 2.04 5.42
CA THR A 431 27.64 1.30 6.56
C THR A 431 28.84 2.05 7.13
N CYS A 432 28.91 3.36 6.90
CA CYS A 432 29.78 4.19 7.72
C CYS A 432 29.29 3.99 9.17
N GLU A 433 30.14 3.60 10.10
CA GLU A 433 29.74 3.36 11.50
C GLU A 433 29.07 4.60 12.13
N SER A 434 29.27 5.78 11.53
CA SER A 434 28.64 7.06 11.89
C SER A 434 27.30 7.34 11.20
N CYS A 435 26.85 6.51 10.25
CA CYS A 435 25.64 6.71 9.46
C CYS A 435 24.45 6.04 10.14
N LYS A 436 23.48 6.85 10.58
CA LYS A 436 22.25 6.36 11.20
C LYS A 436 21.42 5.60 10.16
N ILE A 437 21.13 4.32 10.42
CA ILE A 437 20.17 3.56 9.61
C ILE A 437 18.77 4.06 9.95
N THR A 438 18.03 4.48 8.93
CA THR A 438 16.70 5.07 9.05
C THR A 438 15.67 4.26 8.29
N LYS A 439 14.39 4.44 8.61
CA LYS A 439 13.30 3.83 7.84
C LYS A 439 13.39 4.15 6.34
N ARG A 440 13.83 5.37 5.99
CA ARG A 440 14.07 5.79 4.61
C ARG A 440 15.17 4.97 3.92
N SER A 441 16.30 4.71 4.59
CA SER A 441 17.39 3.95 3.99
C SER A 441 17.02 2.48 3.78
N VAL A 442 16.28 1.87 4.70
CA VAL A 442 15.74 0.50 4.56
C VAL A 442 14.84 0.40 3.33
N LEU A 443 13.92 1.36 3.14
CA LEU A 443 13.00 1.36 2.00
C LEU A 443 13.74 1.57 0.68
N SER A 444 14.68 2.51 0.65
CA SER A 444 15.51 2.77 -0.53
C SER A 444 16.26 1.53 -0.97
N THR A 445 16.90 0.83 -0.04
CA THR A 445 17.64 -0.41 -0.32
C THR A 445 16.72 -1.52 -0.79
N THR A 446 15.57 -1.71 -0.13
CA THR A 446 14.58 -2.73 -0.52
C THR A 446 14.06 -2.48 -1.94
N ALA A 447 13.77 -1.23 -2.29
CA ALA A 447 13.28 -0.84 -3.61
C ALA A 447 14.33 -0.97 -4.73
N ARG A 448 15.63 -0.98 -4.39
CA ARG A 448 16.72 -1.22 -5.35
C ARG A 448 16.84 -2.70 -5.75
N ILE A 449 16.23 -3.63 -5.02
CA ILE A 449 16.20 -5.05 -5.38
C ILE A 449 15.23 -5.22 -6.55
N PHE A 450 15.76 -5.18 -7.77
CA PHE A 450 14.98 -5.29 -8.99
C PHE A 450 14.75 -6.77 -9.36
N ASP A 451 13.59 -7.29 -9.01
CA ASP A 451 13.18 -8.69 -9.27
C ASP A 451 11.79 -8.76 -9.95
N PRO A 452 11.70 -8.42 -11.26
CA PRO A 452 10.43 -8.37 -11.98
C PRO A 452 9.72 -9.73 -12.08
N LEU A 453 10.48 -10.83 -12.18
CA LEU A 453 9.97 -12.20 -12.28
C LEU A 453 9.69 -12.85 -10.90
N GLY A 454 10.21 -12.27 -9.81
CA GLY A 454 10.10 -12.85 -8.47
C GLY A 454 11.02 -14.05 -8.24
N LEU A 455 12.18 -14.13 -8.89
CA LEU A 455 13.09 -15.28 -8.76
C LEU A 455 13.74 -15.35 -7.37
N ILE A 456 13.88 -14.20 -6.69
CA ILE A 456 14.40 -14.07 -5.33
C ILE A 456 13.34 -13.49 -4.40
N SER A 457 12.06 -13.67 -4.73
CA SER A 457 10.95 -13.13 -3.94
C SER A 457 10.95 -13.54 -2.47
N PRO A 458 11.48 -14.71 -2.03
CA PRO A 458 11.62 -15.01 -0.61
C PRO A 458 12.57 -14.06 0.11
N VAL A 459 13.67 -13.65 -0.53
CA VAL A 459 14.61 -12.67 0.03
C VAL A 459 13.96 -11.29 0.09
N VAL A 460 13.29 -10.89 -1.00
CA VAL A 460 12.56 -9.62 -1.04
C VAL A 460 11.48 -9.59 0.05
N THR A 461 10.81 -10.73 0.31
CA THR A 461 9.81 -10.85 1.38
C THR A 461 10.42 -10.63 2.75
N LYS A 462 11.63 -11.15 3.01
CA LYS A 462 12.35 -10.89 4.26
C LYS A 462 12.59 -9.39 4.49
N ALA A 463 13.00 -8.66 3.46
CA ALA A 463 13.18 -7.20 3.53
C ALA A 463 11.84 -6.47 3.79
N LYS A 464 10.77 -6.88 3.12
CA LYS A 464 9.42 -6.33 3.30
C LYS A 464 8.85 -6.58 4.70
N LEU A 465 9.15 -7.72 5.31
CA LEU A 465 8.74 -8.03 6.67
C LEU A 465 9.40 -7.10 7.69
N LEU A 466 10.71 -6.87 7.55
CA LEU A 466 11.42 -5.86 8.36
C LEU A 466 10.81 -4.46 8.17
N MET A 467 10.50 -4.08 6.94
CA MET A 467 9.80 -2.83 6.65
C MET A 467 8.47 -2.75 7.41
N GLN A 468 7.62 -3.78 7.33
CA GLN A 468 6.34 -3.83 8.03
C GLN A 468 6.48 -3.66 9.55
N GLU A 469 7.51 -4.24 10.16
CA GLU A 469 7.80 -4.08 11.59
C GLU A 469 8.13 -2.62 11.94
N LEU A 470 8.91 -1.92 11.10
CA LEU A 470 9.19 -0.48 11.28
C LEU A 470 7.91 0.38 11.20
N TRP A 471 6.98 0.02 10.31
CA TRP A 471 5.67 0.68 10.25
C TRP A 471 4.84 0.44 11.52
N ARG A 472 4.88 -0.78 12.07
CA ARG A 472 4.17 -1.12 13.31
C ARG A 472 4.70 -0.32 14.50
N LEU A 473 6.01 -0.04 14.54
CA LEU A 473 6.64 0.80 15.55
C LEU A 473 6.35 2.30 15.40
N LYS A 474 5.71 2.72 14.29
CA LYS A 474 5.37 4.12 13.98
C LYS A 474 6.57 5.07 14.02
N LEU A 475 7.74 4.60 13.56
CA LEU A 475 8.95 5.43 13.40
C LEU A 475 8.77 6.46 12.28
N ASP A 476 9.26 7.68 12.50
CA ASP A 476 9.37 8.71 11.48
C ASP A 476 10.48 8.36 10.47
N TRP A 477 10.46 8.98 9.29
CA TRP A 477 11.35 8.63 8.17
C TRP A 477 12.84 8.70 8.48
N ASN A 478 13.24 9.58 9.39
CA ASN A 478 14.63 9.86 9.73
C ASN A 478 15.01 9.36 11.14
N ASP A 479 14.11 8.65 11.82
CA ASP A 479 14.40 8.07 13.12
C ASP A 479 15.40 6.92 12.98
N SER A 480 16.29 6.80 13.97
CA SER A 480 17.17 5.64 14.09
C SER A 480 16.36 4.37 14.37
N LEU A 481 16.77 3.26 13.78
CA LEU A 481 16.20 1.95 14.08
C LEU A 481 16.50 1.51 15.53
N PRO A 482 15.59 0.77 16.19
CA PRO A 482 15.93 0.06 17.42
C PRO A 482 17.07 -0.92 17.19
N ILE A 483 17.98 -1.05 18.16
CA ILE A 483 19.22 -1.84 18.09
C ILE A 483 19.00 -3.25 17.51
N GLN A 484 17.92 -3.92 17.92
CA GLN A 484 17.58 -5.27 17.44
C GLN A 484 17.28 -5.29 15.94
N LEU A 485 16.45 -4.37 15.45
CA LEU A 485 16.09 -4.27 14.02
C LEU A 485 17.26 -3.75 13.19
N GLU A 486 18.06 -2.85 13.76
CA GLU A 486 19.28 -2.36 13.14
C GLU A 486 20.27 -3.50 12.91
N SER A 487 20.49 -4.36 13.91
CA SER A 487 21.36 -5.54 13.79
C SER A 487 20.85 -6.53 12.74
N GLN A 488 19.55 -6.82 12.73
CA GLN A 488 18.92 -7.69 11.72
C GLN A 488 19.06 -7.11 10.31
N TRP A 489 18.85 -5.80 10.15
CA TRP A 489 18.99 -5.12 8.87
C TRP A 489 20.44 -5.08 8.39
N LYS A 490 21.40 -4.75 9.27
CA LYS A 490 22.83 -4.78 8.96
C LYS A 490 23.24 -6.17 8.47
N ARG A 491 22.84 -7.22 9.18
CA ARG A 491 23.09 -8.61 8.75
C ARG A 491 22.48 -8.89 7.37
N PHE A 492 21.22 -8.53 7.15
CA PHE A 492 20.55 -8.74 5.87
C PHE A 492 21.31 -8.06 4.71
N VAL A 493 21.71 -6.80 4.88
CA VAL A 493 22.45 -6.04 3.85
C VAL A 493 23.84 -6.62 3.59
N THR A 494 24.58 -7.03 4.64
CA THR A 494 25.90 -7.66 4.48
C THR A 494 25.82 -8.88 3.58
N PHE A 495 24.86 -9.76 3.83
CA PHE A 495 24.68 -10.98 3.04
C PHE A 495 23.93 -10.76 1.73
N LEU A 496 23.29 -9.61 1.51
CA LEU A 496 22.58 -9.31 0.26
C LEU A 496 23.49 -9.37 -0.97
N SER A 497 24.78 -9.06 -0.80
CA SER A 497 25.80 -9.17 -1.85
C SER A 497 26.01 -10.60 -2.38
N THR A 498 25.69 -11.63 -1.58
CA THR A 498 25.76 -13.04 -2.00
C THR A 498 24.81 -13.35 -3.15
N ILE A 499 23.74 -12.57 -3.34
CA ILE A 499 22.80 -12.77 -4.46
C ILE A 499 23.47 -12.54 -5.81
N ASN A 500 24.55 -11.74 -5.85
CA ASN A 500 25.30 -11.49 -7.08
C ASN A 500 26.00 -12.75 -7.63
N THR A 501 26.21 -13.78 -6.80
CA THR A 501 26.81 -15.07 -7.19
C THR A 501 25.80 -16.04 -7.80
N LEU A 502 24.50 -15.77 -7.70
CA LEU A 502 23.46 -16.62 -8.28
C LEU A 502 23.62 -16.69 -9.80
N ASN A 503 23.47 -17.91 -10.34
CA ASN A 503 23.39 -18.18 -11.77
C ASN A 503 22.09 -18.92 -12.03
N ILE A 504 21.06 -18.18 -12.43
CA ILE A 504 19.71 -18.73 -12.64
C ILE A 504 19.54 -19.02 -14.12
N PRO A 505 19.19 -20.26 -14.54
CA PRO A 505 19.03 -20.57 -15.96
C PRO A 505 18.05 -19.62 -16.66
N ARG A 506 18.51 -18.96 -17.73
CA ARG A 506 17.61 -18.16 -18.58
C ARG A 506 16.68 -19.11 -19.33
N TYR A 507 17.24 -20.04 -20.10
CA TYR A 507 16.48 -21.07 -20.80
C TYR A 507 15.90 -22.08 -19.79
N ILE A 508 14.58 -22.24 -19.80
CA ILE A 508 13.83 -23.04 -18.79
C ILE A 508 13.31 -24.38 -19.31
N PHE A 509 13.32 -24.56 -20.63
CA PHE A 509 12.85 -25.79 -21.26
C PHE A 509 14.00 -26.77 -21.45
N LEU A 510 13.63 -28.01 -21.65
CA LEU A 510 14.54 -29.06 -22.06
C LEU A 510 14.48 -29.22 -23.58
N ASP A 511 15.62 -29.48 -24.20
CA ASP A 511 15.71 -29.61 -25.66
C ASP A 511 14.84 -30.76 -26.17
N TYR A 512 13.95 -30.47 -27.11
CA TYR A 512 12.96 -31.43 -27.64
C TYR A 512 12.01 -32.00 -26.58
N ALA A 513 11.61 -31.18 -25.59
CA ALA A 513 10.57 -31.54 -24.63
C ALA A 513 9.27 -31.96 -25.35
N LEU A 514 8.81 -33.19 -25.08
CA LEU A 514 7.55 -33.71 -25.60
C LEU A 514 6.37 -33.19 -24.80
N LYS A 515 6.53 -33.09 -23.48
CA LYS A 515 5.49 -32.63 -22.57
C LYS A 515 6.00 -31.46 -21.76
N ILE A 516 5.18 -30.41 -21.71
CA ILE A 516 5.44 -29.19 -20.94
C ILE A 516 4.23 -28.97 -20.03
N GLU A 517 4.47 -28.95 -18.72
CA GLU A 517 3.45 -28.82 -17.70
C GLU A 517 3.74 -27.59 -16.82
N LEU A 518 2.67 -26.92 -16.38
CA LEU A 518 2.75 -25.78 -15.47
C LEU A 518 2.35 -26.21 -14.06
N HIS A 519 3.23 -26.01 -13.07
CA HIS A 519 2.96 -26.35 -11.68
C HIS A 519 3.03 -25.10 -10.80
N GLY A 520 1.91 -24.72 -10.22
CA GLY A 520 1.79 -23.55 -9.37
C GLY A 520 1.62 -23.91 -7.90
N PHE A 521 2.33 -23.27 -6.98
CA PHE A 521 2.24 -23.53 -5.54
C PHE A 521 1.84 -22.27 -4.79
N ALA A 522 0.91 -22.38 -3.85
CA ALA A 522 0.43 -21.29 -3.02
C ALA A 522 0.59 -21.61 -1.53
N ASP A 523 1.00 -20.61 -0.75
CA ASP A 523 1.13 -20.72 0.70
C ASP A 523 0.89 -19.38 1.40
N ALA A 524 0.46 -19.43 2.66
CA ALA A 524 0.35 -18.25 3.50
C ALA A 524 0.76 -18.51 4.96
N SER A 525 1.44 -17.52 5.52
CA SER A 525 1.69 -17.39 6.95
C SER A 525 0.93 -16.19 7.53
N GLU A 526 0.97 -16.01 8.85
CA GLU A 526 0.44 -14.81 9.51
C GLU A 526 1.14 -13.51 9.05
N LYS A 527 2.32 -13.61 8.45
CA LYS A 527 3.18 -12.48 8.10
C LYS A 527 3.10 -12.11 6.62
N ALA A 528 3.07 -13.10 5.73
CA ALA A 528 3.02 -12.90 4.29
C ALA A 528 2.39 -14.12 3.61
N TYR A 529 2.01 -13.96 2.34
CA TYR A 529 1.53 -15.03 1.49
C TYR A 529 2.13 -14.89 0.09
N GLY A 530 2.22 -15.99 -0.64
CA GLY A 530 2.95 -16.02 -1.90
C GLY A 530 2.52 -17.15 -2.82
N ALA A 531 2.97 -17.04 -4.06
CA ALA A 531 2.77 -18.07 -5.08
C ALA A 531 4.04 -18.23 -5.92
N ALA A 532 4.41 -19.47 -6.24
CA ALA A 532 5.52 -19.83 -7.13
C ALA A 532 5.03 -20.68 -8.29
N ILE A 533 5.57 -20.45 -9.50
CA ILE A 533 5.24 -21.23 -10.68
C ILE A 533 6.50 -21.88 -11.23
N TYR A 534 6.39 -23.17 -11.51
CA TYR A 534 7.43 -24.00 -12.10
C TYR A 534 6.96 -24.52 -13.45
N VAL A 535 7.92 -24.71 -14.34
CA VAL A 535 7.74 -25.46 -15.58
C VAL A 535 8.38 -26.81 -15.41
N ARG A 536 7.63 -27.87 -15.71
CA ARG A 536 8.12 -29.24 -15.79
C ARG A 536 8.16 -29.69 -17.24
N CYS A 537 9.30 -30.18 -17.68
CA CYS A 537 9.50 -30.73 -19.02
C CYS A 537 9.82 -32.22 -18.95
N LEU A 538 9.28 -33.00 -19.88
CA LEU A 538 9.60 -34.41 -20.08
C LEU A 538 10.08 -34.61 -21.53
N SER A 539 11.23 -35.23 -21.70
CA SER A 539 11.81 -35.58 -23.00
C SER A 539 11.39 -36.97 -23.49
N ASN A 540 11.73 -37.27 -24.75
CA ASN A 540 11.59 -38.61 -25.30
C ASN A 540 12.54 -39.65 -24.68
N SER A 541 13.65 -39.22 -24.07
CA SER A 541 14.60 -40.11 -23.37
C SER A 541 14.18 -40.41 -21.93
N GLY A 542 13.07 -39.83 -21.44
CA GLY A 542 12.62 -39.94 -20.05
C GLY A 542 13.30 -38.94 -19.10
N GLU A 543 14.14 -38.05 -19.61
CA GLU A 543 14.72 -36.94 -18.83
C GLU A 543 13.64 -35.95 -18.40
N ILE A 544 13.63 -35.62 -17.10
CA ILE A 544 12.70 -34.67 -16.49
C ILE A 544 13.51 -33.47 -15.99
N SER A 545 13.01 -32.28 -16.28
CA SER A 545 13.55 -31.04 -15.74
C SER A 545 12.45 -30.18 -15.15
N THR A 546 12.71 -29.59 -13.99
CA THR A 546 11.80 -28.63 -13.36
C THR A 546 12.55 -27.34 -13.08
N ASN A 547 11.98 -26.21 -13.45
CA ASN A 547 12.62 -24.91 -13.28
C ASN A 547 11.64 -23.87 -12.76
N LEU A 548 12.06 -23.07 -11.79
CA LEU A 548 11.31 -21.90 -11.33
C LEU A 548 11.15 -20.88 -12.48
N LEU A 549 9.90 -20.63 -12.84
CA LEU A 549 9.53 -19.70 -13.91
C LEU A 549 9.36 -18.28 -13.37
N CYS A 550 8.50 -18.12 -12.36
CA CYS A 550 8.22 -16.85 -11.73
C CYS A 550 7.58 -17.06 -10.36
N SER A 551 7.55 -16.01 -9.55
CA SER A 551 6.81 -16.02 -8.29
C SER A 551 6.34 -14.61 -7.91
N LYS A 552 5.42 -14.52 -6.95
CA LYS A 552 5.00 -13.25 -6.35
C LYS A 552 4.76 -13.43 -4.86
N SER A 553 5.01 -12.35 -4.11
CA SER A 553 4.78 -12.30 -2.67
C SER A 553 4.02 -11.04 -2.26
N ARG A 554 3.19 -11.18 -1.22
CA ARG A 554 2.44 -10.08 -0.61
C ARG A 554 2.53 -10.17 0.90
N ILE A 555 2.64 -9.01 1.54
CA ILE A 555 2.67 -8.92 3.01
C ILE A 555 1.25 -9.02 3.55
N ALA A 556 1.07 -9.80 4.61
CA ALA A 556 -0.23 -9.99 5.23
C ALA A 556 -0.74 -8.67 5.83
N PRO A 557 -2.06 -8.39 5.76
CA PRO A 557 -2.62 -7.18 6.35
C PRO A 557 -2.33 -7.08 7.86
N LEU A 558 -2.11 -5.85 8.36
CA LEU A 558 -1.92 -5.61 9.80
C LEU A 558 -3.17 -5.94 10.64
N LYS A 559 -4.36 -5.96 10.01
CA LYS A 559 -5.59 -6.42 10.67
C LYS A 559 -5.58 -7.95 10.69
N SER A 560 -5.87 -8.53 11.85
CA SER A 560 -5.91 -9.99 12.00
C SER A 560 -6.94 -10.61 11.06
N VAL A 561 -6.44 -11.49 10.19
CA VAL A 561 -7.22 -12.35 9.29
C VAL A 561 -6.87 -13.79 9.69
N THR A 562 -7.82 -14.71 9.60
CA THR A 562 -7.55 -16.12 9.91
C THR A 562 -6.60 -16.72 8.87
N ILE A 563 -5.78 -17.69 9.27
CA ILE A 563 -4.82 -18.36 8.38
C ILE A 563 -5.51 -18.91 7.11
N PRO A 564 -6.65 -19.63 7.18
CA PRO A 564 -7.34 -20.11 5.97
C PRO A 564 -7.75 -19.01 5.00
N ARG A 565 -8.09 -17.81 5.50
CA ARG A 565 -8.41 -16.67 4.64
C ARG A 565 -7.17 -16.08 3.98
N LEU A 566 -6.00 -16.16 4.61
CA LEU A 566 -4.72 -15.78 4.00
C LEU A 566 -4.27 -16.82 2.98
N GLU A 567 -4.40 -18.11 3.28
CA GLU A 567 -4.17 -19.21 2.33
C GLU A 567 -5.07 -19.06 1.10
N LEU A 568 -6.34 -18.69 1.28
CA LEU A 568 -7.25 -18.38 0.17
C LEU A 568 -6.78 -17.15 -0.63
N CYS A 569 -6.16 -16.16 0.01
CA CYS A 569 -5.55 -15.03 -0.72
C CYS A 569 -4.32 -15.49 -1.53
N ALA A 570 -3.52 -16.42 -1.01
CA ALA A 570 -2.42 -17.03 -1.75
C ALA A 570 -2.92 -17.80 -2.98
N ALA A 571 -4.02 -18.54 -2.84
CA ALA A 571 -4.65 -19.25 -3.94
C ALA A 571 -5.16 -18.29 -5.04
N VAL A 572 -5.78 -17.16 -4.68
CA VAL A 572 -6.16 -16.11 -5.66
C VAL A 572 -4.93 -15.52 -6.35
N LEU A 573 -3.86 -15.26 -5.60
CA LEU A 573 -2.60 -14.76 -6.15
C LEU A 573 -2.02 -15.74 -7.17
N LEU A 574 -2.04 -17.04 -6.85
CA LEU A 574 -1.58 -18.09 -7.74
C LEU A 574 -2.44 -18.19 -9.00
N ALA A 575 -3.77 -18.16 -8.87
CA ALA A 575 -4.69 -18.20 -10.01
C ALA A 575 -4.43 -17.06 -11.00
N LYS A 576 -4.28 -15.82 -10.48
CA LYS A 576 -3.93 -14.65 -11.30
C LYS A 576 -2.56 -14.81 -11.97
N LEU A 577 -1.55 -15.25 -11.20
CA LEU A 577 -0.18 -15.42 -11.71
C LEU A 577 -0.12 -16.51 -12.79
N ALA A 578 -0.83 -17.62 -12.61
CA ALA A 578 -0.91 -18.72 -13.58
C ALA A 578 -1.55 -18.26 -14.88
N GLN A 579 -2.71 -17.60 -14.82
CA GLN A 579 -3.37 -17.06 -16.00
C GLN A 579 -2.47 -16.06 -16.75
N LYS A 580 -1.86 -15.10 -16.04
CA LYS A 580 -0.96 -14.12 -16.65
C LYS A 580 0.25 -14.80 -17.29
N THR A 581 0.81 -15.82 -16.64
CA THR A 581 1.96 -16.59 -17.15
C THR A 581 1.60 -17.35 -18.42
N ILE A 582 0.48 -18.05 -18.45
CA ILE A 582 -0.02 -18.80 -19.63
C ILE A 582 -0.22 -17.83 -20.80
N THR A 583 -0.95 -16.73 -20.59
CA THR A 583 -1.20 -15.73 -21.63
C THR A 583 0.11 -15.07 -22.12
N SER A 584 1.07 -14.81 -21.23
CA SER A 584 2.32 -14.12 -21.56
C SER A 584 3.31 -14.99 -22.35
N MET A 585 3.40 -16.29 -22.03
CA MET A 585 4.37 -17.20 -22.62
C MET A 585 4.11 -17.52 -24.10
N LYS A 586 2.86 -17.35 -24.57
CA LYS A 586 2.44 -17.63 -25.95
C LYS A 586 2.89 -19.03 -26.41
N ILE A 587 2.67 -20.03 -25.56
CA ILE A 587 2.88 -21.47 -25.84
C ILE A 587 1.71 -22.27 -25.27
N SER A 588 1.54 -23.49 -25.75
CA SER A 588 0.57 -24.44 -25.23
C SER A 588 1.20 -25.29 -24.13
N PHE A 589 0.62 -25.24 -22.93
CA PHE A 589 0.92 -26.19 -21.85
C PHE A 589 0.03 -27.41 -21.99
N HIS A 590 0.59 -28.61 -21.78
CA HIS A 590 -0.15 -29.87 -21.85
C HIS A 590 -1.08 -30.05 -20.64
N SER A 591 -0.66 -29.55 -19.49
CA SER A 591 -1.46 -29.54 -18.26
C SER A 591 -1.03 -28.39 -17.36
N THR A 592 -1.96 -27.94 -16.53
CA THR A 592 -1.71 -26.98 -15.45
C THR A 592 -2.21 -27.59 -14.15
N VAL A 593 -1.36 -27.63 -13.13
CA VAL A 593 -1.70 -28.17 -11.80
C VAL A 593 -1.34 -27.13 -10.74
N LEU A 594 -2.28 -26.84 -9.85
CA LEU A 594 -2.15 -25.82 -8.82
C LEU A 594 -2.23 -26.47 -7.44
N TRP A 595 -1.28 -26.15 -6.57
CA TRP A 595 -1.01 -26.85 -5.33
C TRP A 595 -1.19 -25.92 -4.15
N THR A 596 -1.85 -26.41 -3.10
CA THR A 596 -1.88 -25.78 -1.78
C THR A 596 -1.89 -26.88 -0.72
N ASP A 597 -1.29 -26.61 0.43
CA ASP A 597 -1.33 -27.48 1.60
C ASP A 597 -2.58 -27.24 2.47
N SER A 598 -3.37 -26.21 2.15
CA SER A 598 -4.62 -25.91 2.84
C SER A 598 -5.78 -26.74 2.31
N THR A 599 -6.12 -27.78 3.06
CA THR A 599 -7.30 -28.60 2.80
C THR A 599 -8.60 -27.79 2.88
N ILE A 600 -8.68 -26.79 3.78
CA ILE A 600 -9.84 -25.88 3.91
C ILE A 600 -10.02 -25.07 2.62
N VAL A 601 -8.94 -24.54 2.04
CA VAL A 601 -9.01 -23.78 0.79
C VAL A 601 -9.45 -24.68 -0.37
N LEU A 602 -8.89 -25.89 -0.48
CA LEU A 602 -9.32 -26.87 -1.49
C LEU A 602 -10.82 -27.17 -1.37
N ALA A 603 -11.30 -27.40 -0.15
CA ALA A 603 -12.72 -27.63 0.11
C ALA A 603 -13.59 -26.43 -0.28
N TRP A 604 -13.15 -25.19 0.00
CA TRP A 604 -13.87 -23.99 -0.44
C TRP A 604 -13.88 -23.80 -1.96
N ILE A 605 -12.77 -24.08 -2.65
CA ILE A 605 -12.68 -23.96 -4.12
C ILE A 605 -13.68 -24.89 -4.82
N GLN A 606 -14.00 -26.04 -4.23
CA GLN A 606 -14.97 -26.99 -4.76
C GLN A 606 -16.44 -26.58 -4.50
N LYS A 607 -16.72 -25.56 -3.67
CA LYS A 607 -18.09 -25.14 -3.36
C LYS A 607 -18.60 -24.08 -4.33
N ASP A 608 -19.92 -24.04 -4.45
CA ASP A 608 -20.61 -22.93 -5.10
C ASP A 608 -20.37 -21.63 -4.30
N PRO A 609 -19.87 -20.54 -4.92
CA PRO A 609 -19.58 -19.29 -4.20
C PRO A 609 -20.80 -18.71 -3.45
N SER A 610 -22.02 -18.97 -3.93
CA SER A 610 -23.25 -18.44 -3.35
C SER A 610 -23.51 -18.93 -1.92
N VAL A 611 -23.02 -20.11 -1.52
CA VAL A 611 -23.21 -20.63 -0.16
C VAL A 611 -22.23 -20.02 0.86
N LEU A 612 -21.16 -19.39 0.38
CA LEU A 612 -20.09 -18.84 1.21
C LEU A 612 -20.35 -17.37 1.58
N LYS A 613 -19.75 -16.90 2.67
CA LYS A 613 -19.77 -15.49 3.09
C LYS A 613 -18.99 -14.59 2.12
N PRO A 614 -19.26 -13.27 2.06
CA PRO A 614 -18.73 -12.39 1.01
C PRO A 614 -17.21 -12.45 0.78
N PHE A 615 -16.40 -12.52 1.85
CA PHE A 615 -14.94 -12.55 1.73
C PHE A 615 -14.44 -13.78 0.97
N VAL A 616 -14.94 -14.96 1.35
CA VAL A 616 -14.56 -16.25 0.76
C VAL A 616 -15.23 -16.39 -0.61
N ARG A 617 -16.52 -16.07 -0.73
CA ARG A 617 -17.28 -16.08 -1.99
C ARG A 617 -16.54 -15.35 -3.11
N ASN A 618 -16.16 -14.10 -2.89
CA ASN A 618 -15.57 -13.29 -3.95
C ASN A 618 -14.22 -13.86 -4.43
N ARG A 619 -13.46 -14.48 -3.52
CA ARG A 619 -12.16 -15.09 -3.82
C ARG A 619 -12.28 -16.43 -4.50
N VAL A 620 -13.20 -17.29 -4.04
CA VAL A 620 -13.52 -18.56 -4.70
C VAL A 620 -14.06 -18.30 -6.10
N SER A 621 -14.96 -17.34 -6.28
CA SER A 621 -15.44 -16.94 -7.61
C SER A 621 -14.31 -16.44 -8.51
N ALA A 622 -13.36 -15.65 -7.98
CA ALA A 622 -12.20 -15.23 -8.75
C ALA A 622 -11.31 -16.41 -9.18
N ILE A 623 -11.08 -17.40 -8.30
CA ILE A 623 -10.32 -18.61 -8.63
C ILE A 623 -11.03 -19.44 -9.70
N GLN A 624 -12.34 -19.69 -9.54
CA GLN A 624 -13.14 -20.47 -10.48
C GLN A 624 -13.30 -19.79 -11.85
N ASN A 625 -13.24 -18.45 -11.91
CA ASN A 625 -13.27 -17.72 -13.19
C ASN A 625 -11.92 -17.74 -13.93
N LEU A 626 -10.81 -17.94 -13.20
CA LEU A 626 -9.45 -17.89 -13.76
C LEU A 626 -8.83 -19.27 -13.99
N THR A 627 -9.32 -20.30 -13.31
CA THR A 627 -8.72 -21.64 -13.29
C THR A 627 -9.79 -22.72 -13.18
N GLU A 628 -9.49 -23.89 -13.75
CA GLU A 628 -10.33 -25.08 -13.58
C GLU A 628 -10.25 -25.59 -12.15
N VAL A 629 -11.41 -25.91 -11.56
CA VAL A 629 -11.49 -26.46 -10.19
C VAL A 629 -10.71 -27.76 -10.05
N SER A 630 -10.72 -28.61 -11.08
CA SER A 630 -10.01 -29.89 -11.12
C SER A 630 -8.48 -29.76 -11.16
N ALA A 631 -7.95 -28.58 -11.51
CA ALA A 631 -6.52 -28.32 -11.52
C ALA A 631 -5.93 -28.22 -10.10
N TRP A 632 -6.75 -28.01 -9.08
CA TRP A 632 -6.32 -27.80 -7.71
C TRP A 632 -6.08 -29.12 -6.97
N GLN A 633 -4.89 -29.28 -6.40
CA GLN A 633 -4.42 -30.48 -5.73
C GLN A 633 -3.77 -30.15 -4.38
N HIS A 634 -3.71 -31.14 -3.49
CA HIS A 634 -3.04 -31.01 -2.20
C HIS A 634 -1.54 -31.31 -2.31
N VAL A 635 -0.71 -30.50 -1.65
CA VAL A 635 0.72 -30.74 -1.44
C VAL A 635 1.04 -30.76 0.07
N PRO A 636 1.89 -31.66 0.58
CA PRO A 636 2.35 -31.58 1.96
C PRO A 636 3.09 -30.27 2.25
N SER A 637 2.86 -29.62 3.40
CA SER A 637 3.48 -28.32 3.74
C SER A 637 5.01 -28.34 3.65
N LYS A 638 5.67 -29.45 3.99
CA LYS A 638 7.15 -29.59 3.89
C LYS A 638 7.67 -29.61 2.45
N GLU A 639 6.81 -29.96 1.50
CA GLU A 639 7.10 -30.02 0.08
C GLU A 639 6.54 -28.81 -0.66
N ASN A 640 5.92 -27.85 0.05
CA ASN A 640 5.37 -26.64 -0.55
C ASN A 640 6.45 -25.56 -0.66
N PRO A 641 7.01 -25.27 -1.87
CA PRO A 641 8.01 -24.23 -2.02
C PRO A 641 7.49 -22.83 -1.73
N ALA A 642 6.17 -22.61 -1.78
CA ALA A 642 5.60 -21.30 -1.47
C ALA A 642 5.70 -20.94 0.03
N ASP A 643 5.90 -21.92 0.94
CA ASP A 643 6.19 -21.66 2.38
C ASP A 643 7.47 -20.84 2.56
N ILE A 644 8.45 -21.04 1.68
CA ILE A 644 9.70 -20.27 1.65
C ILE A 644 9.42 -18.79 1.36
N ILE A 645 8.46 -18.50 0.46
CA ILE A 645 8.02 -17.14 0.17
C ILE A 645 7.28 -16.55 1.37
N SER A 646 6.30 -17.28 1.91
CA SER A 646 5.40 -16.76 2.95
C SER A 646 6.12 -16.46 4.28
N ARG A 647 7.25 -17.12 4.52
CA ARG A 647 8.13 -16.87 5.68
C ARG A 647 9.31 -15.94 5.38
N GLY A 648 9.76 -15.93 4.13
CA GLY A 648 10.98 -15.28 3.68
C GLY A 648 12.26 -16.05 4.05
N ILE A 649 13.32 -15.84 3.29
CA ILE A 649 14.62 -16.49 3.49
C ILE A 649 15.74 -15.46 3.64
N ASP A 650 16.80 -15.80 4.37
CA ASP A 650 18.00 -14.97 4.44
C ASP A 650 18.80 -15.10 3.12
N PRO A 651 19.40 -14.02 2.58
CA PRO A 651 20.09 -14.02 1.28
C PRO A 651 21.08 -15.16 1.09
N GLU A 652 21.88 -15.46 2.12
CA GLU A 652 22.96 -16.44 2.07
C GLU A 652 22.46 -17.89 1.92
N LYS A 653 21.17 -18.16 2.17
CA LYS A 653 20.59 -19.51 2.13
C LYS A 653 19.84 -19.82 0.82
N ILE A 654 19.53 -18.80 0.01
CA ILE A 654 18.69 -19.02 -1.17
C ILE A 654 19.40 -19.84 -2.24
N GLN A 655 20.72 -19.71 -2.36
CA GLN A 655 21.50 -20.43 -3.38
C GLN A 655 21.37 -21.95 -3.23
N ASP A 656 21.43 -22.47 -2.01
CA ASP A 656 21.40 -23.91 -1.72
C ASP A 656 19.97 -24.47 -1.52
N CYS A 657 18.95 -23.66 -1.81
CA CYS A 657 17.56 -24.02 -1.57
C CYS A 657 16.96 -24.79 -2.77
N ASN A 658 17.23 -26.09 -2.85
CA ASN A 658 16.77 -26.92 -3.96
C ASN A 658 15.24 -26.94 -4.13
N LEU A 659 14.49 -26.95 -3.02
CA LEU A 659 13.03 -26.89 -3.03
C LEU A 659 12.53 -25.61 -3.74
N TRP A 660 13.24 -24.49 -3.60
CA TRP A 660 12.88 -23.22 -4.25
C TRP A 660 13.22 -23.17 -5.74
N TRP A 661 14.36 -23.75 -6.16
CA TRP A 661 14.79 -23.64 -7.56
C TRP A 661 14.16 -24.70 -8.46
N PHE A 662 13.98 -25.91 -7.92
CA PHE A 662 13.55 -27.10 -8.67
C PHE A 662 12.16 -27.59 -8.24
N GLY A 663 11.55 -27.00 -7.21
CA GLY A 663 10.29 -27.49 -6.67
C GLY A 663 10.45 -28.79 -5.88
N PRO A 664 9.34 -29.41 -5.46
CA PRO A 664 9.37 -30.65 -4.68
C PRO A 664 9.85 -31.85 -5.51
N SER A 665 10.44 -32.83 -4.82
CA SER A 665 11.06 -34.00 -5.45
C SER A 665 10.09 -34.82 -6.31
N PHE A 666 8.80 -34.88 -5.96
CA PHE A 666 7.81 -35.61 -6.75
C PHE A 666 7.59 -35.02 -8.16
N LEU A 667 7.98 -33.76 -8.41
CA LEU A 667 7.97 -33.22 -9.77
C LEU A 667 9.09 -33.81 -10.64
N GLN A 668 10.10 -34.45 -10.05
CA GLN A 668 11.14 -35.18 -10.76
C GLN A 668 10.73 -36.62 -11.10
N ASP A 669 9.59 -37.09 -10.58
CA ASP A 669 9.07 -38.43 -10.86
C ASP A 669 8.33 -38.46 -12.20
N HIS A 670 8.26 -39.63 -12.85
CA HIS A 670 7.58 -39.79 -14.16
C HIS A 670 6.08 -39.50 -14.06
N SER A 671 5.46 -39.87 -12.95
CA SER A 671 4.06 -39.59 -12.65
C SER A 671 3.94 -38.65 -11.45
N VAL A 672 3.37 -37.48 -11.67
CA VAL A 672 3.04 -36.55 -10.58
C VAL A 672 1.72 -36.97 -9.98
N VAL A 673 1.76 -37.67 -8.84
CA VAL A 673 0.57 -38.09 -8.10
C VAL A 673 0.46 -37.22 -6.85
N SER A 674 -0.73 -36.66 -6.61
CA SER A 674 -0.97 -35.98 -5.33
C SER A 674 -0.90 -37.01 -4.19
N PRO A 675 -0.19 -36.74 -3.09
CA PRO A 675 -0.13 -37.65 -1.94
C PRO A 675 -1.47 -37.87 -1.21
N CYS A 676 -2.59 -37.40 -1.76
CA CYS A 676 -3.99 -37.49 -1.33
C CYS A 676 -4.22 -37.91 0.14
N ILE A 677 -4.48 -36.93 1.00
CA ILE A 677 -5.08 -37.15 2.31
C ILE A 677 -6.42 -36.43 2.31
N CYS A 678 -7.50 -37.18 2.12
CA CYS A 678 -8.85 -36.69 2.38
C CYS A 678 -9.10 -36.84 3.89
N SER A 679 -8.87 -35.78 4.65
CA SER A 679 -9.40 -35.68 6.00
C SER A 679 -10.84 -35.15 5.92
N ASP A 680 -11.73 -35.66 6.78
CA ASP A 680 -13.10 -35.16 6.89
C ASP A 680 -13.08 -33.71 7.43
N ILE A 681 -12.96 -32.73 6.53
CA ILE A 681 -12.94 -31.28 6.82
C ILE A 681 -14.31 -30.78 7.32
N ASN A 682 -15.37 -31.58 7.13
CA ASN A 682 -16.73 -31.18 7.44
C ASN A 682 -16.90 -30.77 8.92
N ASP A 683 -16.14 -31.33 9.86
CA ASP A 683 -16.20 -30.98 11.28
C ASP A 683 -15.31 -29.79 11.69
N ASN A 684 -14.55 -29.20 10.76
CA ASN A 684 -13.66 -28.09 11.06
C ASN A 684 -14.44 -26.77 11.25
N GLU A 685 -14.36 -26.19 12.45
CA GLU A 685 -15.07 -24.95 12.80
C GLU A 685 -14.72 -23.77 11.89
N LEU A 686 -13.46 -23.62 11.47
CA LEU A 686 -13.02 -22.51 10.60
C LEU A 686 -13.61 -22.65 9.20
N TYR A 687 -13.75 -23.87 8.70
CA TYR A 687 -14.42 -24.17 7.44
C TYR A 687 -15.93 -23.89 7.53
N GLN A 688 -16.62 -24.46 8.53
CA GLN A 688 -18.07 -24.29 8.70
C GLN A 688 -18.48 -22.83 8.95
N ARG A 689 -17.64 -22.05 9.64
CA ARG A 689 -17.91 -20.65 9.97
C ARG A 689 -18.11 -19.77 8.74
N GLU A 690 -17.56 -20.14 7.58
CA GLU A 690 -17.64 -19.32 6.36
C GLU A 690 -18.86 -19.60 5.50
N PHE A 691 -19.71 -20.56 5.88
CA PHE A 691 -21.00 -20.77 5.25
C PHE A 691 -22.01 -19.72 5.69
N LYS A 692 -22.90 -19.33 4.77
CA LYS A 692 -24.11 -18.58 5.12
C LYS A 692 -24.96 -19.48 6.01
N LYS A 693 -25.32 -18.99 7.20
CA LYS A 693 -26.30 -19.68 8.03
C LYS A 693 -27.63 -19.67 7.32
N THR A 694 -28.14 -20.85 6.96
CA THR A 694 -29.51 -21.01 6.51
C THR A 694 -30.45 -20.86 7.72
N PRO A 695 -31.68 -20.30 7.56
CA PRO A 695 -32.63 -20.15 8.67
C PRO A 695 -33.07 -21.45 9.37
N THR A 696 -32.64 -22.60 8.87
CA THR A 696 -33.10 -23.95 9.25
C THR A 696 -32.13 -24.74 10.12
N ASP A 697 -30.96 -24.20 10.50
CA ASP A 697 -30.01 -24.97 11.32
C ASP A 697 -30.49 -25.05 12.79
N PRO A 698 -30.68 -26.26 13.35
CA PRO A 698 -31.12 -26.42 14.74
C PRO A 698 -30.02 -26.00 15.70
N VAL A 699 -30.27 -24.94 16.48
CA VAL A 699 -29.35 -24.49 17.53
C VAL A 699 -29.50 -25.42 18.74
N CYS A 700 -28.53 -26.31 18.95
CA CYS A 700 -28.41 -27.09 20.18
C CYS A 700 -27.86 -26.18 21.30
N LEU A 701 -28.73 -25.72 22.21
CA LEU A 701 -28.33 -24.97 23.39
C LEU A 701 -27.82 -25.94 24.48
N VAL A 702 -26.50 -26.02 24.65
CA VAL A 702 -25.90 -26.62 25.84
C VAL A 702 -26.07 -25.65 27.01
N VAL A 703 -26.96 -25.97 27.94
CA VAL A 703 -27.14 -25.20 29.18
C VAL A 703 -26.06 -25.65 30.16
N GLN A 704 -24.91 -24.97 30.19
CA GLN A 704 -23.98 -25.05 31.32
C GLN A 704 -24.56 -24.25 32.51
N GLY A 705 -24.34 -24.78 33.72
CA GLY A 705 -25.12 -24.51 34.93
C GLY A 705 -25.09 -23.09 35.51
N GLN A 706 -25.81 -22.99 36.63
CA GLN A 706 -26.16 -21.85 37.48
C GLN A 706 -25.16 -20.66 37.50
N GLU A 707 -25.25 -19.79 36.50
CA GLU A 707 -24.76 -18.41 36.63
C GLU A 707 -25.95 -17.44 36.78
N VAL A 708 -25.71 -16.35 37.52
CA VAL A 708 -26.61 -15.18 37.50
C VAL A 708 -26.73 -14.72 36.05
N LEU A 709 -27.96 -14.52 35.55
CA LEU A 709 -28.22 -14.19 34.14
C LEU A 709 -27.18 -13.15 33.65
N PRO A 710 -26.31 -13.48 32.67
CA PRO A 710 -25.20 -12.60 32.27
C PRO A 710 -25.65 -11.19 31.86
N ILE A 711 -26.90 -11.10 31.38
CA ILE A 711 -27.56 -9.85 30.99
C ILE A 711 -27.71 -8.84 32.13
N ILE A 712 -27.69 -9.29 33.40
CA ILE A 712 -27.71 -8.40 34.57
C ILE A 712 -26.47 -7.51 34.52
N ASN A 713 -25.28 -8.09 34.35
CA ASN A 713 -24.00 -7.37 34.29
C ASN A 713 -23.88 -6.45 33.06
N ASN A 714 -24.59 -6.77 31.98
CA ASN A 714 -24.59 -5.99 30.75
C ASN A 714 -25.57 -4.80 30.75
N CYS A 715 -26.39 -4.65 31.79
CA CYS A 715 -27.36 -3.55 31.90
C CYS A 715 -26.85 -2.47 32.86
N SER A 716 -26.91 -1.20 32.42
CA SER A 716 -26.53 -0.03 33.24
C SER A 716 -27.70 0.60 34.00
N SER A 717 -28.93 0.14 33.79
CA SER A 717 -30.14 0.67 34.43
C SER A 717 -31.11 -0.44 34.82
N PHE A 718 -31.68 -0.33 36.02
CA PHE A 718 -32.70 -1.24 36.54
C PHE A 718 -33.95 -1.29 35.65
N THR A 719 -34.43 -0.14 35.16
CA THR A 719 -35.63 -0.09 34.31
C THR A 719 -35.40 -0.73 32.95
N ARG A 720 -34.19 -0.56 32.39
CA ARG A 720 -33.78 -1.24 31.15
C ARG A 720 -33.73 -2.75 31.36
N LEU A 721 -33.05 -3.21 32.42
CA LEU A 721 -32.95 -4.64 32.75
C LEU A 721 -34.33 -5.28 32.92
N GLN A 722 -35.22 -4.63 33.69
CA GLN A 722 -36.58 -5.11 33.92
C GLN A 722 -37.41 -5.20 32.64
N ARG A 723 -37.25 -4.24 31.70
CA ARG A 723 -37.91 -4.27 30.40
C ARG A 723 -37.37 -5.37 29.49
N VAL A 724 -36.05 -5.54 29.43
CA VAL A 724 -35.42 -6.60 28.62
C VAL A 724 -35.90 -7.97 29.06
N ILE A 725 -35.87 -8.26 30.37
CA ILE A 725 -36.43 -9.52 30.89
C ILE A 725 -37.94 -9.59 30.67
N GLY A 726 -38.66 -8.47 30.74
CA GLY A 726 -40.09 -8.41 30.40
C GLY A 726 -40.37 -8.87 28.96
N TRP A 727 -39.56 -8.44 28.00
CA TRP A 727 -39.65 -8.88 26.61
C TRP A 727 -39.28 -10.36 26.46
N CYS A 728 -38.24 -10.84 27.13
CA CYS A 728 -37.88 -12.26 27.12
C CYS A 728 -39.01 -13.14 27.68
N VAL A 729 -39.61 -12.75 28.81
CA VAL A 729 -40.74 -13.47 29.43
C VAL A 729 -41.96 -13.45 28.52
N ARG A 730 -42.25 -12.33 27.85
CA ARG A 730 -43.33 -12.24 26.87
C ARG A 730 -43.06 -13.13 25.65
N PHE A 731 -41.84 -13.14 25.13
CA PHE A 731 -41.45 -14.01 24.03
C PHE A 731 -41.67 -15.47 24.39
N VAL A 732 -41.18 -15.93 25.55
CA VAL A 732 -41.40 -17.30 26.04
C VAL A 732 -42.88 -17.62 26.18
N ARG A 733 -43.69 -16.68 26.68
CA ARG A 733 -45.15 -16.85 26.78
C ARG A 733 -45.82 -16.98 25.41
N ASN A 734 -45.50 -16.09 24.48
CA ASN A 734 -46.09 -16.08 23.14
C ASN A 734 -45.65 -17.32 22.33
N ALA A 735 -44.41 -17.79 22.53
CA ALA A 735 -43.92 -19.02 21.92
C ALA A 735 -44.63 -20.27 22.47
N LYS A 736 -45.01 -20.27 23.76
CA LYS A 736 -45.75 -21.38 24.38
C LYS A 736 -47.26 -21.35 24.12
N ASN A 737 -47.86 -20.16 23.98
CA ASN A 737 -49.29 -19.96 23.71
C ASN A 737 -49.47 -19.07 22.47
N SER A 738 -49.29 -19.65 21.29
CA SER A 738 -49.35 -18.97 19.98
C SER A 738 -50.75 -18.48 19.58
N LEU A 739 -51.81 -18.98 20.21
CA LEU A 739 -53.21 -18.67 19.88
C LEU A 739 -53.66 -17.27 20.32
N GLN A 740 -53.02 -16.67 21.34
CA GLN A 740 -53.37 -15.34 21.90
C GLN A 740 -52.10 -14.57 22.29
N PRO A 741 -51.30 -14.09 21.32
CA PRO A 741 -50.04 -13.42 21.62
C PRO A 741 -50.27 -12.02 22.21
N SER A 742 -49.59 -11.71 23.31
CA SER A 742 -49.57 -10.34 23.85
C SER A 742 -48.84 -9.41 22.89
N LYS A 743 -49.52 -8.34 22.43
CA LYS A 743 -48.99 -7.31 21.52
C LYS A 743 -48.89 -5.95 22.22
N GLY A 744 -48.12 -5.00 21.66
CA GLY A 744 -47.99 -3.63 22.18
C GLY A 744 -46.94 -3.45 23.28
N ASN A 745 -47.04 -2.40 24.09
CA ASN A 745 -46.09 -2.10 25.17
C ASN A 745 -46.14 -3.13 26.31
N LEU A 746 -45.06 -3.24 27.11
CA LEU A 746 -45.04 -4.10 28.31
C LEU A 746 -46.04 -3.59 29.35
N THR A 747 -46.87 -4.49 29.85
CA THR A 747 -47.88 -4.20 30.88
C THR A 747 -47.25 -4.24 32.28
N SER A 748 -47.89 -3.58 33.25
CA SER A 748 -47.44 -3.59 34.65
C SER A 748 -47.29 -5.01 35.23
N PRO A 749 -48.22 -5.97 34.98
CA PRO A 749 -48.05 -7.36 35.40
C PRO A 749 -46.81 -8.05 34.81
N GLU A 750 -46.45 -7.75 33.56
CA GLU A 750 -45.26 -8.32 32.92
C GLU A 750 -43.96 -7.75 33.49
N LEU A 751 -43.94 -6.46 33.79
CA LEU A 751 -42.82 -5.84 34.49
C LEU A 751 -42.69 -6.36 35.93
N PHE A 752 -43.81 -6.63 36.61
CA PHE A 752 -43.78 -7.26 37.92
C PHE A 752 -43.21 -8.69 37.83
N LYS A 753 -43.68 -9.49 36.86
CA LYS A 753 -43.20 -10.85 36.63
C LYS A 753 -41.70 -10.87 36.25
N SER A 754 -41.24 -9.93 35.44
CA SER A 754 -39.82 -9.82 35.09
C SER A 754 -38.95 -9.48 36.29
N LEU A 755 -39.42 -8.60 37.18
CA LEU A 755 -38.73 -8.30 38.43
C LEU A 755 -38.65 -9.54 39.34
N MET A 756 -39.74 -10.29 39.49
CA MET A 756 -39.72 -11.52 40.31
C MET A 756 -38.81 -12.58 39.70
N CYS A 757 -38.73 -12.70 38.37
CA CYS A 757 -37.79 -13.59 37.69
C CYS A 757 -36.32 -13.23 37.99
N LEU A 758 -35.97 -11.94 37.91
CA LEU A 758 -34.64 -11.45 38.27
C LEU A 758 -34.31 -11.71 39.74
N VAL A 759 -35.23 -11.40 40.64
CA VAL A 759 -35.07 -11.65 42.09
C VAL A 759 -34.83 -13.14 42.35
N LYS A 760 -35.66 -14.03 41.79
CA LYS A 760 -35.50 -15.47 41.95
C LYS A 760 -34.15 -15.97 41.43
N ASN A 761 -33.71 -15.49 40.27
CA ASN A 761 -32.42 -15.88 39.73
C ASN A 761 -31.26 -15.42 40.63
N VAL A 762 -31.28 -14.18 41.11
CA VAL A 762 -30.25 -13.67 42.03
C VAL A 762 -30.28 -14.42 43.37
N GLN A 763 -31.47 -14.66 43.93
CA GLN A 763 -31.61 -15.39 45.19
C GLN A 763 -31.19 -16.86 45.06
N ALA A 764 -31.56 -17.54 43.98
CA ALA A 764 -31.18 -18.92 43.73
C ALA A 764 -29.66 -19.10 43.61
N ASN A 765 -28.96 -18.09 43.07
CA ASN A 765 -27.50 -18.12 42.97
C ASN A 765 -26.80 -17.71 44.28
N CYS A 766 -27.29 -16.68 44.97
CA CYS A 766 -26.61 -16.12 46.14
C CYS A 766 -27.02 -16.73 47.48
N PHE A 767 -28.20 -17.38 47.56
CA PHE A 767 -28.78 -17.96 48.77
C PHE A 767 -29.25 -19.40 48.54
N ALA A 768 -28.56 -20.15 47.66
CA ALA A 768 -28.95 -21.50 47.26
C ALA A 768 -29.15 -22.43 48.47
N GLN A 769 -28.19 -22.40 49.40
CA GLN A 769 -28.19 -23.24 50.60
C GLN A 769 -29.34 -22.85 51.53
N GLU A 770 -29.55 -21.55 51.80
CA GLU A 770 -30.62 -21.09 52.68
C GLU A 770 -32.01 -21.38 52.11
N ILE A 771 -32.19 -21.22 50.79
CA ILE A 771 -33.45 -21.55 50.12
C ILE A 771 -33.72 -23.06 50.21
N GLN A 772 -32.69 -23.90 50.04
CA GLN A 772 -32.83 -25.35 50.15
C GLN A 772 -33.24 -25.77 51.57
N CYS A 773 -32.58 -25.25 52.60
CA CYS A 773 -32.94 -25.52 54.00
C CYS A 773 -34.39 -25.11 54.32
N LEU A 774 -34.82 -23.93 53.87
CA LEU A 774 -36.17 -23.43 54.08
C LEU A 774 -37.22 -24.25 53.32
N LYS A 775 -36.91 -24.72 52.10
CA LYS A 775 -37.79 -25.63 51.35
C LYS A 775 -37.93 -27.01 52.01
N SER A 776 -36.88 -27.51 52.66
CA SER A 776 -36.90 -28.78 53.40
C SER A 776 -37.44 -28.68 54.83
N GLY A 777 -37.92 -27.49 55.26
CA GLY A 777 -38.43 -27.28 56.62
C GLY A 777 -37.37 -27.33 57.73
N GLN A 778 -36.08 -27.23 57.37
CA GLN A 778 -34.96 -27.26 58.29
C GLN A 778 -34.62 -25.84 58.81
N GLN A 779 -34.08 -25.75 60.02
CA GLN A 779 -33.53 -24.48 60.51
C GLN A 779 -32.29 -24.09 59.70
N LEU A 780 -32.09 -22.78 59.51
CA LEU A 780 -30.91 -22.27 58.81
C LEU A 780 -29.62 -22.60 59.58
N PRO A 781 -28.49 -22.84 58.89
CA PRO A 781 -27.20 -23.04 59.54
C PRO A 781 -26.84 -21.87 60.46
N ASN A 782 -26.27 -22.15 61.63
CA ASN A 782 -25.80 -21.11 62.57
C ASN A 782 -24.75 -20.16 61.96
N SER A 783 -24.08 -20.59 60.87
CA SER A 783 -23.13 -19.79 60.10
C SER A 783 -23.79 -18.83 59.09
N SER A 784 -25.10 -18.94 58.84
CA SER A 784 -25.76 -18.08 57.85
C SER A 784 -25.96 -16.66 58.39
N SER A 785 -25.49 -15.68 57.63
CA SER A 785 -25.71 -14.25 57.90
C SER A 785 -27.18 -13.83 57.95
N LEU A 786 -28.09 -14.69 57.47
CA LEU A 786 -29.52 -14.42 57.38
C LEU A 786 -30.32 -14.84 58.61
N ILE A 787 -29.76 -15.65 59.52
CA ILE A 787 -30.50 -16.25 60.65
C ILE A 787 -31.19 -15.18 61.53
N ASN A 788 -30.51 -14.04 61.74
CA ASN A 788 -30.99 -12.90 62.53
C ASN A 788 -32.14 -12.12 61.87
N LEU A 789 -32.45 -12.39 60.60
CA LEU A 789 -33.53 -11.75 59.83
C LEU A 789 -34.80 -12.60 59.79
N SER A 790 -34.81 -13.76 60.49
CA SER A 790 -35.90 -14.73 60.51
C SER A 790 -36.51 -14.96 59.11
N PRO A 791 -35.69 -15.33 58.10
CA PRO A 791 -36.12 -15.32 56.71
C PRO A 791 -37.10 -16.47 56.43
N PHE A 792 -38.02 -16.23 55.51
CA PHE A 792 -38.99 -17.24 55.07
C PHE A 792 -39.24 -17.10 53.55
N LEU A 793 -39.74 -18.16 52.93
CA LEU A 793 -40.18 -18.15 51.54
C LEU A 793 -41.66 -17.77 51.46
N ASP A 794 -42.01 -16.83 50.58
CA ASP A 794 -43.41 -16.54 50.29
C ASP A 794 -44.05 -17.58 49.35
N GLU A 795 -45.35 -17.44 49.07
CA GLU A 795 -46.12 -18.30 48.14
C GLU A 795 -45.51 -18.36 46.72
N GLN A 796 -44.60 -17.43 46.39
CA GLN A 796 -43.92 -17.35 45.10
C GLN A 796 -42.48 -17.87 45.21
N ASP A 797 -42.07 -18.60 46.24
CA ASP A 797 -40.68 -19.05 46.45
C ASP A 797 -39.66 -17.89 46.53
N ILE A 798 -40.08 -16.70 46.97
CA ILE A 798 -39.18 -15.55 47.13
C ILE A 798 -38.75 -15.45 48.59
N LEU A 799 -37.44 -15.34 48.80
CA LEU A 799 -36.85 -15.19 50.12
C LEU A 799 -37.12 -13.77 50.66
N ARG A 800 -37.79 -13.68 51.82
CA ARG A 800 -38.18 -12.43 52.49
C ARG A 800 -37.73 -12.39 53.94
N VAL A 801 -37.66 -11.18 54.50
CA VAL A 801 -37.38 -10.94 55.92
C VAL A 801 -38.63 -11.15 56.77
N GLY A 802 -38.50 -11.90 57.87
CA GLY A 802 -39.56 -12.13 58.86
C GLY A 802 -39.36 -11.34 60.16
N GLY A 803 -40.16 -11.65 61.18
CA GLY A 803 -39.97 -11.14 62.54
C GLY A 803 -40.74 -9.86 62.90
N ARG A 804 -40.04 -8.89 63.51
CA ARG A 804 -40.57 -7.84 64.42
C ARG A 804 -41.73 -6.97 63.90
N LEU A 805 -41.94 -6.89 62.58
CA LEU A 805 -43.01 -6.09 61.95
C LEU A 805 -44.30 -6.87 61.66
N LYS A 806 -44.37 -8.16 62.00
CA LYS A 806 -45.53 -9.05 61.72
C LYS A 806 -46.85 -8.47 62.22
N ASN A 807 -46.84 -7.88 63.43
CA ASN A 807 -48.03 -7.33 64.11
C ASN A 807 -48.30 -5.83 63.81
N SER A 808 -47.57 -5.20 62.89
CA SER A 808 -47.78 -3.78 62.53
C SER A 808 -48.97 -3.59 61.57
N ASN A 809 -49.51 -2.38 61.42
CA ASN A 809 -50.54 -2.07 60.40
C ASN A 809 -49.95 -1.73 59.01
N LEU A 810 -48.69 -2.10 58.74
CA LEU A 810 -48.01 -1.80 57.47
C LEU A 810 -48.43 -2.75 56.33
N PRO A 811 -48.31 -2.33 55.06
CA PRO A 811 -48.51 -3.22 53.91
C PRO A 811 -47.54 -4.42 53.94
N ILE A 812 -48.00 -5.59 53.49
CA ILE A 812 -47.23 -6.86 53.50
C ILE A 812 -45.84 -6.70 52.87
N LYS A 813 -45.71 -5.94 51.76
CA LYS A 813 -44.43 -5.69 51.08
C LYS A 813 -43.42 -4.93 51.94
N ARG A 814 -43.88 -4.15 52.91
CA ARG A 814 -43.07 -3.39 53.87
C ARG A 814 -42.87 -4.15 55.18
N LYS A 815 -43.81 -5.01 55.57
CA LYS A 815 -43.64 -5.97 56.68
C LYS A 815 -42.56 -7.02 56.37
N HIS A 816 -42.58 -7.51 55.14
CA HIS A 816 -41.73 -8.60 54.65
C HIS A 816 -41.02 -8.19 53.35
N PRO A 817 -40.04 -7.28 53.42
CA PRO A 817 -39.27 -6.86 52.26
C PRO A 817 -38.48 -8.03 51.65
N ILE A 818 -38.26 -7.98 50.33
CA ILE A 818 -37.53 -9.01 49.57
C ILE A 818 -36.05 -8.97 49.93
N LEU A 819 -35.47 -10.11 50.30
CA LEU A 819 -34.08 -10.19 50.73
C LEU A 819 -33.14 -10.20 49.51
N LEU A 820 -32.16 -9.31 49.47
CA LEU A 820 -31.19 -9.20 48.37
C LEU A 820 -29.74 -9.20 48.89
N PRO A 821 -28.79 -9.80 48.13
CA PRO A 821 -27.39 -9.81 48.50
C PRO A 821 -26.77 -8.42 48.41
N TYR A 822 -25.73 -8.18 49.20
CA TYR A 822 -24.80 -7.07 48.97
C TYR A 822 -23.68 -7.54 48.05
N ASN A 823 -23.06 -6.62 47.31
CA ASN A 823 -21.99 -6.96 46.37
C ASN A 823 -22.43 -7.76 45.12
N ASN A 824 -23.61 -7.44 44.58
CA ASN A 824 -24.08 -7.94 43.29
C ASN A 824 -24.54 -6.77 42.41
N HIS A 825 -24.26 -6.82 41.11
CA HIS A 825 -24.61 -5.75 40.17
C HIS A 825 -26.12 -5.46 40.12
N PHE A 826 -26.98 -6.45 40.33
CA PHE A 826 -28.42 -6.24 40.45
C PHE A 826 -28.79 -5.30 41.61
N SER A 827 -28.11 -5.46 42.75
CA SER A 827 -28.28 -4.59 43.92
C SER A 827 -27.76 -3.18 43.65
N ASP A 828 -26.66 -3.03 42.89
CA ASP A 828 -26.15 -1.72 42.46
C ASP A 828 -27.16 -0.97 41.60
N LEU A 829 -27.79 -1.67 40.65
CA LEU A 829 -28.84 -1.10 39.79
C LEU A 829 -30.06 -0.65 40.60
N ILE A 830 -30.47 -1.42 41.62
CA ILE A 830 -31.58 -1.04 42.51
C ILE A 830 -31.21 0.20 43.33
N ILE A 831 -30.01 0.25 43.91
CA ILE A 831 -29.58 1.41 44.70
C ILE A 831 -29.54 2.67 43.84
N ASN A 832 -28.93 2.59 42.64
CA ASN A 832 -28.89 3.70 41.70
C ASN A 832 -30.29 4.12 41.25
N HIS A 833 -31.19 3.17 41.01
CA HIS A 833 -32.58 3.48 40.62
C HIS A 833 -33.31 4.27 41.70
N PHE A 834 -33.28 3.83 42.97
CA PHE A 834 -33.93 4.55 44.07
C PHE A 834 -33.25 5.89 44.36
N HIS A 835 -31.92 5.95 44.28
CA HIS A 835 -31.18 7.20 44.46
C HIS A 835 -31.58 8.25 43.41
N VAL A 836 -31.70 7.89 42.13
CA VAL A 836 -32.13 8.80 41.05
C VAL A 836 -33.64 9.10 41.13
N LEU A 837 -34.47 8.08 41.41
CA LEU A 837 -35.94 8.22 41.48
C LEU A 837 -36.36 9.23 42.55
N TYR A 838 -35.67 9.25 43.68
CA TYR A 838 -35.89 10.19 44.78
C TYR A 838 -34.88 11.35 44.75
N LEU A 839 -34.56 11.86 43.56
CA LEU A 839 -33.82 13.12 43.34
C LEU A 839 -32.50 13.22 44.11
N HIS A 840 -31.67 12.18 44.06
CA HIS A 840 -30.33 12.14 44.67
C HIS A 840 -30.30 12.33 46.20
N THR A 841 -31.34 11.87 46.91
CA THR A 841 -31.38 11.88 48.38
C THR A 841 -30.15 11.20 49.03
N GLY A 842 -29.80 11.67 50.24
CA GLY A 842 -28.68 11.12 51.01
C GLY A 842 -28.82 9.63 51.32
N ALA A 843 -27.72 9.01 51.77
CA ALA A 843 -27.64 7.55 51.92
C ALA A 843 -28.67 6.94 52.88
N GLU A 844 -29.05 7.65 53.96
CA GLU A 844 -30.03 7.15 54.92
C GLU A 844 -31.45 7.21 54.37
N ALA A 845 -31.81 8.29 53.67
CA ALA A 845 -33.08 8.44 52.98
C ALA A 845 -33.22 7.44 51.81
N THR A 846 -32.16 7.26 51.00
CA THR A 846 -32.13 6.26 49.93
C THR A 846 -32.33 4.85 50.50
N LEU A 847 -31.66 4.51 51.60
CA LEU A 847 -31.83 3.20 52.26
C LEU A 847 -33.25 3.01 52.81
N ALA A 848 -33.84 4.05 53.42
CA ALA A 848 -35.21 3.99 53.92
C ALA A 848 -36.21 3.73 52.79
N ASN A 849 -36.03 4.37 51.63
CA ASN A 849 -36.86 4.16 50.45
C ASN A 849 -36.70 2.75 49.87
N ILE A 850 -35.48 2.21 49.80
CA ILE A 850 -35.23 0.84 49.37
C ILE A 850 -35.95 -0.16 50.30
N ARG A 851 -35.87 0.05 51.62
CA ARG A 851 -36.49 -0.80 52.66
C ARG A 851 -38.01 -0.88 52.61
N THR A 852 -38.67 -0.02 51.83
CA THR A 852 -40.11 -0.16 51.56
C THR A 852 -40.44 -1.42 50.75
N LYS A 853 -39.46 -1.99 50.03
CA LYS A 853 -39.66 -3.09 49.08
C LYS A 853 -38.57 -4.16 49.12
N PHE A 854 -37.32 -3.79 49.40
CA PHE A 854 -36.15 -4.67 49.42
C PHE A 854 -35.34 -4.51 50.71
N TRP A 855 -34.80 -5.62 51.22
CA TRP A 855 -33.85 -5.64 52.32
C TRP A 855 -32.49 -6.07 51.82
N LEU A 856 -31.58 -5.10 51.68
CA LEU A 856 -30.19 -5.33 51.33
C LEU A 856 -29.39 -5.70 52.58
N ILE A 857 -28.73 -6.86 52.56
CA ILE A 857 -27.73 -7.24 53.57
C ILE A 857 -26.66 -6.13 53.61
N ASN A 858 -26.15 -5.76 54.78
CA ASN A 858 -25.15 -4.67 54.93
C ASN A 858 -25.53 -3.34 54.20
N GLY A 859 -26.83 -3.07 54.02
CA GLY A 859 -27.31 -2.01 53.14
C GLY A 859 -26.84 -0.60 53.48
N ARG A 860 -26.61 -0.28 54.77
CA ARG A 860 -26.15 1.06 55.20
C ARG A 860 -24.79 1.42 54.65
N ASN A 861 -23.82 0.51 54.73
CA ASN A 861 -22.47 0.75 54.24
C ASN A 861 -22.43 0.70 52.71
N TYR A 862 -23.18 -0.23 52.13
CA TYR A 862 -23.17 -0.44 50.68
C TYR A 862 -23.86 0.70 49.91
N VAL A 863 -25.00 1.21 50.38
CA VAL A 863 -25.66 2.38 49.77
C VAL A 863 -24.75 3.62 49.78
N ARG A 864 -24.02 3.88 50.88
CA ARG A 864 -23.02 4.97 50.94
C ARG A 864 -21.92 4.79 49.90
N LYS A 865 -21.42 3.57 49.74
CA LYS A 865 -20.38 3.24 48.74
C LYS A 865 -20.83 3.54 47.31
N ILE A 866 -22.07 3.20 46.97
CA ILE A 866 -22.62 3.42 45.62
C ILE A 866 -22.92 4.90 45.37
N ILE A 867 -23.52 5.61 46.32
CA ILE A 867 -23.82 7.05 46.18
C ILE A 867 -22.53 7.88 46.01
N ARG A 868 -21.43 7.53 46.70
CA ARG A 868 -20.13 8.20 46.51
C ARG A 868 -19.56 8.09 45.10
N LYS A 869 -20.02 7.13 44.29
CA LYS A 869 -19.63 6.98 42.88
C LYS A 869 -20.56 7.73 41.93
N CYS A 870 -21.63 8.37 42.43
CA CYS A 870 -22.60 9.10 41.63
C CYS A 870 -22.00 10.42 41.13
N ILE A 871 -21.82 10.55 39.81
CA ILE A 871 -21.19 11.73 39.17
C ILE A 871 -21.90 13.05 39.52
N PRO A 872 -23.26 13.16 39.47
CA PRO A 872 -23.96 14.36 39.92
C PRO A 872 -23.65 14.75 41.37
N CYS A 873 -23.67 13.79 42.30
CA CYS A 873 -23.37 14.05 43.71
C CYS A 873 -21.91 14.46 43.91
N LEU A 874 -20.96 13.80 43.23
CA LEU A 874 -19.54 14.16 43.22
C LEU A 874 -19.31 15.59 42.71
N LYS A 875 -19.99 16.00 41.64
CA LYS A 875 -19.87 17.37 41.09
C LYS A 875 -20.38 18.44 42.05
N VAL A 876 -21.45 18.15 42.79
CA VAL A 876 -21.99 19.07 43.81
C VAL A 876 -21.02 19.15 45.00
N ASP A 877 -20.44 18.04 45.44
CA ASP A 877 -19.43 18.02 46.50
C ASP A 877 -18.13 18.76 46.09
N LEU A 878 -17.71 18.64 44.83
CA LEU A 878 -16.50 19.30 44.29
C LEU A 878 -16.66 20.81 44.08
N LYS A 879 -17.87 21.28 43.73
CA LYS A 879 -18.16 22.72 43.58
C LYS A 879 -18.04 23.51 44.88
N ASN A 880 -18.11 22.85 46.04
CA ASN A 880 -17.95 23.48 47.35
C ASN A 880 -16.47 23.58 47.80
N ARG A 881 -15.48 23.19 46.98
CA ARG A 881 -14.08 23.01 47.45
C ARG A 881 -12.95 23.58 46.58
N ILE A 882 -13.16 24.48 45.61
CA ILE A 882 -12.02 25.03 44.83
C ILE A 882 -12.10 26.55 44.66
N ASN A 883 -11.19 27.23 45.36
CA ASN A 883 -10.73 28.62 45.14
C ASN A 883 -9.69 28.67 44.00
N VAL A 884 -9.81 29.71 43.14
CA VAL A 884 -8.82 30.51 42.35
C VAL A 884 -7.48 29.81 41.95
N ILE A 885 -7.00 29.78 40.70
CA ILE A 885 -6.38 30.87 39.89
C ILE A 885 -6.16 30.38 38.44
N TYR A 886 -6.41 31.25 37.44
CA TYR A 886 -5.97 31.11 36.04
C TYR A 886 -4.78 32.04 35.76
N ALA A 887 -3.82 31.60 34.93
CA ALA A 887 -2.90 32.48 34.21
C ALA A 887 -2.53 31.86 32.85
N TYR A 888 -2.60 32.67 31.78
CA TYR A 888 -2.35 32.32 30.37
C TYR A 888 -1.12 33.09 29.83
N SER A 889 -0.47 32.55 28.78
CA SER A 889 0.43 33.28 27.87
C SER A 889 0.19 32.84 26.41
N PHE A 890 0.21 33.78 25.46
CA PHE A 890 0.03 33.55 24.01
C PHE A 890 1.07 34.32 23.18
N VAL A 891 1.44 33.75 22.03
CA VAL A 891 2.25 34.37 20.95
C VAL A 891 1.52 34.12 19.63
N LEU A 892 1.39 35.15 18.79
CA LEU A 892 0.75 35.11 17.47
C LEU A 892 1.83 35.19 16.38
N LEU A 893 1.74 34.31 15.37
CA LEU A 893 2.49 34.37 14.10
C LEU A 893 1.69 35.15 13.07
#